data_AF-A0A286FYB9-F1
#
_entry.id   AF-A0A286FYB9-F1
#
_cell.length_a   1.000
_cell.length_b   1.000
_cell.length_c   1.000
_cell.angle_alpha   90.00
_cell.angle_beta   90.00
_cell.angle_gamma   90.00
#
_symmetry.space_group_name_H-M   'P 1'
#
loop_
_entity.id
_entity.type
_entity.pdbx_description
1 polymer ?
#
loop_
_entity_poly.entity_id
_entity_poly.type
_entity_poly.pdbx_seq_one_letter_code
_entity_poly.pdbx_strand_id
1 'polypeptide(L)'
;MKKTEWTSRLAGWPKQQVWAKLTVIFCVHCFLFISRSQTLAQSVLKTGTWVKIGVTQLGVYRLNQSQLAQLNPTFATADPRRLRLYGNGGAMLPQANASPRPTDLTENAIQVQGEADGRFDATDALLFFGQSPHAIRYDSTTRRFIHQLNAYSDTTFYFLTIGDTPGLRMAERPSGSLSAMPTVTTFEDYQFYEQDLLKVPSVRSGREWLADYLTIDTTKTVSFDVAGLIANTPVRLTASAVAGAPLATQFRLQLNDQLVGTMPMSTISGYEYDYQGVARTDTFLTRLTTAVSSIRVALTFRKNGQYSAQGYLNFLALQTRRELRQYDKPTWVRRLMAGQYAVRQATNNLRVWDVTNPLMPVSQAYMLSAAQEAGWLGTELSDYFLFTDAQVLSPASLKGIANQSIQAQPVPDLLIVTPAAWREQADRLAQFRRDHDKLSVLVVTTQQTFNEFGSGQSDPTAIRDMVRYFYQQQPTKLRYVLLFGDATFNYRNIGSLVSAAQLANMVPVYESRESLHPVLSYSSDDYFGFMDSNEGEWTENQNGDHTMEVGVGRIPARSVEEARTVVDKLIRYSSDPSLTGDWQSRLMLIADDGDYNIHQQDADQMARSVEKTAPAYRPQRVFLDDYPQENTSTGQKVPVVNKLINQSIADGQLIINYSGHGGILGLADEQIVTLQDILSWKNKRLPLFVTATCQFGRYDDPSVSSGAELTLLSRTGGAIGLLTTTRPVYANTNLLLNQAFYDAVFKPVVGQMPRLGDVMRSTKNNSLSGPVNRNFALLGDPSLQLAYPTAQAVLTQVNSKPVAADRADTLRALQTVQLSGEIRQQAQRLSSFSGLLRLALYDKAVRRTTLGSEAGSPKMTYQVFANPIFTGQVPILQGKFTVNFTMPKDIDYTVGVGKLYLYAIQADSTMDALGSYDNLLVGGSISPDSIDSQPPTVILSVVGATKEGERVRVAGPDVSLRIGLADNKGINIARTGLGHELTVQLNDQPVVILNENYIANGADGRQGDVLYTFRDVAPGTYAIRVKAWDINNNSAEGALTLIVSERPGLEVRSLRASPNPVSIQTTFVAELNRSGEPLDWTSTVYNLNGQLLNQQSGQCTDCSAALDVGVWTGTSQSGQPLPNGMYFVQFQVRSATDGSEAIKTSRILLTK
;
A
#
# COMPACT_ATOMS: atom_id res chain seq x y z
N MET A 1 -13.96 15.74 42.51
CA MET A 1 -13.71 16.42 43.82
C MET A 1 -12.72 17.56 43.57
N LYS A 2 -12.97 18.73 44.20
CA LYS A 2 -12.24 20.02 44.12
C LYS A 2 -12.39 20.87 42.84
N LYS A 3 -13.52 21.59 42.82
CA LYS A 3 -13.71 22.96 42.29
C LYS A 3 -13.17 23.98 43.31
N THR A 4 -13.09 25.24 42.87
CA THR A 4 -12.92 26.52 43.59
C THR A 4 -11.53 26.93 44.07
N GLU A 5 -10.96 27.91 43.36
CA GLU A 5 -10.49 29.21 43.88
C GLU A 5 -10.02 30.01 42.66
N TRP A 6 -10.59 31.20 42.41
CA TRP A 6 -10.02 32.34 41.63
C TRP A 6 -11.15 33.35 41.30
N THR A 7 -11.83 33.86 42.34
CA THR A 7 -12.71 35.04 42.20
C THR A 7 -12.70 35.86 43.49
N SER A 8 -11.62 36.61 43.71
CA SER A 8 -11.70 37.92 44.38
C SER A 8 -10.36 38.64 44.27
N ARG A 9 -10.36 39.80 43.59
CA ARG A 9 -9.46 40.97 43.73
C ARG A 9 -9.42 41.78 42.44
N LEU A 10 -10.52 42.45 42.11
CA LEU A 10 -10.48 43.61 41.21
C LEU A 10 -11.51 44.64 41.71
N ALA A 11 -11.10 45.44 42.69
CA ALA A 11 -11.78 46.67 43.04
C ALA A 11 -10.69 47.72 43.34
N GLY A 12 -10.61 48.77 42.53
CA GLY A 12 -9.94 50.01 42.91
C GLY A 12 -9.02 50.69 41.91
N TRP A 13 -9.40 50.87 40.63
CA TRP A 13 -8.66 51.75 39.71
C TRP A 13 -9.59 52.80 39.04
N PRO A 14 -9.21 54.09 38.96
CA PRO A 14 -10.08 55.17 38.51
C PRO A 14 -10.30 55.22 36.98
N LYS A 15 -11.53 55.57 36.59
CA LYS A 15 -12.12 55.42 35.24
C LYS A 15 -11.47 56.20 34.07
N GLN A 16 -10.46 57.04 34.31
CA GLN A 16 -9.83 57.85 33.24
C GLN A 16 -8.56 57.24 32.61
N GLN A 17 -7.98 56.16 33.16
CA GLN A 17 -6.84 55.47 32.53
C GLN A 17 -7.25 54.24 31.69
N VAL A 18 -8.53 53.85 31.71
CA VAL A 18 -9.03 52.69 30.98
C VAL A 18 -9.25 53.01 29.49
N TRP A 19 -9.64 54.25 29.17
CA TRP A 19 -9.90 54.64 27.77
C TRP A 19 -8.62 54.87 26.96
N ALA A 20 -7.57 55.46 27.54
CA ALA A 20 -6.28 55.64 26.84
C ALA A 20 -5.54 54.31 26.59
N LYS A 21 -5.71 53.30 27.46
CA LYS A 21 -5.12 51.97 27.25
C LYS A 21 -5.95 51.07 26.33
N LEU A 22 -7.28 51.23 26.27
CA LEU A 22 -8.12 50.50 25.32
C LEU A 22 -7.88 50.97 23.87
N THR A 23 -7.62 52.25 23.61
CA THR A 23 -7.31 52.72 22.26
C THR A 23 -5.91 52.29 21.79
N VAL A 24 -4.92 52.20 22.70
CA VAL A 24 -3.59 51.67 22.36
C VAL A 24 -3.60 50.14 22.18
N ILE A 25 -4.42 49.40 22.93
CA ILE A 25 -4.57 47.95 22.75
C ILE A 25 -5.38 47.62 21.48
N PHE A 26 -6.37 48.45 21.11
CA PHE A 26 -7.13 48.26 19.86
C PHE A 26 -6.32 48.67 18.61
N CYS A 27 -5.47 49.70 18.68
CA CYS A 27 -4.54 50.03 17.59
C CYS A 27 -3.37 49.03 17.46
N VAL A 28 -2.93 48.38 18.54
CA VAL A 28 -1.94 47.29 18.48
C VAL A 28 -2.57 45.96 18.03
N HIS A 29 -3.88 45.73 18.23
CA HIS A 29 -4.59 44.57 17.69
C HIS A 29 -5.05 44.73 16.23
N CYS A 30 -5.23 45.96 15.72
CA CYS A 30 -5.54 46.20 14.30
C CYS A 30 -4.30 46.32 13.39
N PHE A 31 -3.08 46.41 13.92
CA PHE A 31 -1.83 46.40 13.13
C PHE A 31 -1.06 45.06 13.16
N LEU A 32 -1.63 44.01 13.77
CA LEU A 32 -1.03 42.65 13.79
C LEU A 32 -1.80 41.60 12.97
N PHE A 33 -2.73 42.02 12.11
CA PHE A 33 -3.10 41.24 10.91
C PHE A 33 -2.22 41.66 9.74
N ILE A 34 -0.90 41.54 9.91
CA ILE A 34 -0.07 41.27 8.74
C ILE A 34 -0.44 39.86 8.35
N SER A 35 -1.28 39.71 7.33
CA SER A 35 -1.30 38.54 6.49
C SER A 35 0.16 38.30 6.11
N ARG A 36 0.87 37.45 6.84
CA ARG A 36 2.13 36.90 6.36
C ARG A 36 1.69 36.09 5.15
N SER A 37 1.74 36.72 3.98
CA SER A 37 1.95 36.03 2.73
C SER A 37 3.24 35.24 2.95
N GLN A 38 3.12 34.02 3.47
CA GLN A 38 4.23 33.07 3.49
C GLN A 38 4.51 32.83 2.01
N THR A 39 5.50 33.54 1.48
CA THR A 39 6.10 33.18 0.19
C THR A 39 6.59 31.76 0.36
N LEU A 40 5.93 30.81 -0.33
CA LEU A 40 6.30 29.41 -0.31
C LEU A 40 7.80 29.29 -0.63
N ALA A 41 8.53 28.52 0.17
CA ALA A 41 9.93 28.25 -0.09
C ALA A 41 10.08 27.68 -1.52
N GLN A 42 11.04 28.20 -2.27
CA GLN A 42 11.31 27.76 -3.63
C GLN A 42 12.53 26.87 -3.60
N SER A 43 12.47 25.70 -4.24
CA SER A 43 13.66 24.88 -4.37
C SER A 43 14.69 25.56 -5.27
N VAL A 44 15.98 25.41 -4.97
CA VAL A 44 17.07 25.79 -5.86
C VAL A 44 16.92 25.12 -7.22
N LEU A 45 16.33 23.92 -7.28
CA LEU A 45 16.06 23.17 -8.51
C LEU A 45 14.93 23.74 -9.38
N LYS A 46 14.27 24.84 -8.95
CA LYS A 46 13.13 25.44 -9.67
C LYS A 46 13.51 25.94 -11.06
N THR A 47 14.72 26.47 -11.21
CA THR A 47 15.20 27.09 -12.44
C THR A 47 16.67 26.78 -12.64
N GLY A 48 17.11 26.74 -13.89
CA GLY A 48 18.52 26.53 -14.26
C GLY A 48 18.73 25.32 -15.16
N THR A 49 20.00 25.07 -15.46
CA THR A 49 20.46 23.87 -16.16
C THR A 49 21.12 22.96 -15.14
N TRP A 50 20.53 21.81 -14.86
CA TRP A 50 20.95 20.95 -13.76
C TRP A 50 21.56 19.64 -14.24
N VAL A 51 22.73 19.31 -13.69
CA VAL A 51 23.39 18.00 -13.83
C VAL A 51 23.43 17.35 -12.45
N LYS A 52 22.75 16.21 -12.31
CA LYS A 52 22.84 15.33 -11.14
C LYS A 52 24.09 14.45 -11.26
N ILE A 53 24.87 14.39 -10.19
CA ILE A 53 26.18 13.76 -10.11
C ILE A 53 26.12 12.70 -9.02
N GLY A 54 26.42 11.44 -9.33
CA GLY A 54 26.47 10.35 -8.34
C GLY A 54 27.91 9.95 -8.00
N VAL A 55 28.22 9.84 -6.71
CA VAL A 55 29.50 9.36 -6.19
C VAL A 55 29.29 8.21 -5.20
N THR A 56 30.12 7.18 -5.26
CA THR A 56 29.97 5.94 -4.48
C THR A 56 30.98 5.81 -3.34
N GLN A 57 32.02 6.65 -3.34
CA GLN A 57 33.07 6.62 -2.33
C GLN A 57 33.46 8.03 -1.93
N LEU A 58 34.12 8.13 -0.77
CA LEU A 58 34.70 9.36 -0.30
C LEU A 58 35.91 9.73 -1.16
N GLY A 59 36.02 10.99 -1.58
CA GLY A 59 37.24 11.49 -2.20
C GLY A 59 37.09 12.84 -2.86
N VAL A 60 38.14 13.27 -3.56
CA VAL A 60 38.09 14.45 -4.42
C VAL A 60 37.67 13.99 -5.81
N TYR A 61 36.68 14.66 -6.39
CA TYR A 61 36.11 14.33 -7.69
C TYR A 61 36.38 15.42 -8.71
N ARG A 62 36.73 15.03 -9.94
CA ARG A 62 36.97 15.93 -11.09
C ARG A 62 35.85 15.83 -12.11
N LEU A 63 35.34 16.99 -12.53
CA LEU A 63 34.44 17.15 -13.68
C LEU A 63 35.16 17.94 -14.75
N ASN A 64 35.36 17.32 -15.91
CA ASN A 64 35.96 18.00 -17.05
C ASN A 64 34.89 18.72 -17.86
N GLN A 65 35.28 19.82 -18.51
CA GLN A 65 34.39 20.57 -19.38
C GLN A 65 33.75 19.72 -20.47
N SER A 66 34.54 18.86 -21.12
CA SER A 66 34.06 18.03 -22.22
C SER A 66 32.95 17.07 -21.79
N GLN A 67 33.01 16.55 -20.56
CA GLN A 67 31.98 15.67 -20.00
C GLN A 67 30.67 16.43 -19.76
N LEU A 68 30.75 17.66 -19.24
CA LEU A 68 29.58 18.50 -18.97
C LEU A 68 28.95 19.04 -20.26
N ALA A 69 29.77 19.46 -21.23
CA ALA A 69 29.33 19.92 -22.54
C ALA A 69 28.60 18.84 -23.34
N GLN A 70 29.01 17.57 -23.22
CA GLN A 70 28.33 16.43 -23.84
C GLN A 70 26.93 16.19 -23.25
N LEU A 71 26.73 16.45 -21.96
CA LEU A 71 25.44 16.30 -21.29
C LEU A 71 24.52 17.48 -21.60
N ASN A 72 25.06 18.69 -21.58
CA ASN A 72 24.34 19.89 -21.97
C ASN A 72 25.29 20.91 -22.63
N PRO A 73 25.07 21.27 -23.90
CA PRO A 73 25.95 22.18 -24.65
C PRO A 73 26.15 23.57 -24.02
N THR A 74 25.27 24.00 -23.11
CA THR A 74 25.43 25.28 -22.39
C THR A 74 26.72 25.34 -21.57
N PHE A 75 27.20 24.21 -21.03
CA PHE A 75 28.48 24.16 -20.31
C PHE A 75 29.68 24.44 -21.22
N ALA A 76 29.56 24.27 -22.54
CA ALA A 76 30.66 24.53 -23.48
C ALA A 76 31.03 26.02 -23.58
N THR A 77 30.09 26.90 -23.24
CA THR A 77 30.24 28.37 -23.32
C THR A 77 30.03 29.04 -21.98
N ALA A 78 29.91 28.26 -20.91
CA ALA A 78 29.65 28.77 -19.57
C ALA A 78 30.87 29.55 -19.04
N ASP A 79 30.60 30.60 -18.27
CA ASP A 79 31.60 31.20 -17.41
C ASP A 79 31.83 30.27 -16.21
N PRO A 80 33.02 29.64 -16.07
CA PRO A 80 33.29 28.68 -15.01
C PRO A 80 33.12 29.28 -13.61
N ARG A 81 33.27 30.62 -13.47
CA ARG A 81 33.05 31.37 -12.21
C ARG A 81 31.61 31.25 -11.69
N ARG A 82 30.66 30.96 -12.58
CA ARG A 82 29.24 30.79 -12.29
C ARG A 82 28.81 29.35 -12.03
N LEU A 83 29.74 28.39 -12.07
CA LEU A 83 29.44 27.02 -11.68
C LEU A 83 29.14 26.94 -10.18
N ARG A 84 27.99 26.34 -9.85
CA ARG A 84 27.48 26.17 -8.48
C ARG A 84 27.14 24.71 -8.25
N LEU A 85 27.69 24.12 -7.21
CA LEU A 85 27.45 22.73 -6.83
C LEU A 85 26.59 22.69 -5.57
N TYR A 86 25.58 21.83 -5.53
CA TYR A 86 24.68 21.69 -4.39
C TYR A 86 24.59 20.24 -3.92
N GLY A 87 24.44 20.01 -2.61
CA GLY A 87 24.18 18.69 -2.02
C GLY A 87 24.31 18.70 -0.51
N ASN A 88 23.59 17.80 0.18
CA ASN A 88 23.54 17.77 1.65
C ASN A 88 24.38 16.66 2.28
N GLY A 89 25.28 16.02 1.51
CA GLY A 89 26.10 14.89 1.95
C GLY A 89 25.46 13.53 1.67
N GLY A 90 26.08 12.48 2.19
CA GLY A 90 25.78 11.09 1.82
C GLY A 90 25.10 10.21 2.87
N ALA A 91 25.08 10.64 4.14
CA ALA A 91 24.52 9.84 5.21
C ALA A 91 22.99 9.73 5.08
N MET A 92 22.41 8.64 5.63
CA MET A 92 20.96 8.49 5.75
C MET A 92 20.34 9.68 6.47
N LEU A 93 19.13 10.05 6.04
CA LEU A 93 18.38 11.13 6.68
C LEU A 93 18.02 10.74 8.13
N PRO A 94 18.02 11.71 9.06
CA PRO A 94 17.64 11.43 10.43
C PRO A 94 16.14 11.07 10.51
N GLN A 95 15.85 9.96 11.18
CA GLN A 95 14.48 9.52 11.38
C GLN A 95 13.74 10.43 12.37
N ALA A 96 14.29 10.83 13.52
CA ALA A 96 13.55 11.74 14.42
C ALA A 96 13.07 13.05 13.75
N ASN A 97 11.79 13.40 13.88
CA ASN A 97 11.18 14.61 13.28
C ASN A 97 11.82 15.91 13.81
N ALA A 98 12.26 15.93 15.07
CA ALA A 98 12.94 17.08 15.68
C ALA A 98 14.41 17.26 15.22
N SER A 99 15.01 16.28 14.55
CA SER A 99 16.41 16.39 14.12
C SER A 99 16.58 17.50 13.08
N PRO A 100 17.55 18.42 13.27
CA PRO A 100 17.84 19.48 12.30
C PRO A 100 18.17 18.92 10.93
N ARG A 101 17.65 19.56 9.88
CA ARG A 101 17.98 19.27 8.49
C ARG A 101 17.94 20.55 7.65
N PRO A 102 18.75 20.65 6.58
CA PRO A 102 18.63 21.75 5.64
C PRO A 102 17.22 21.82 5.06
N THR A 103 16.71 23.02 4.83
CA THR A 103 15.39 23.23 4.20
C THR A 103 15.39 22.87 2.71
N ASP A 104 16.55 22.90 2.07
CA ASP A 104 16.77 22.56 0.66
C ASP A 104 18.23 22.11 0.45
N LEU A 105 18.66 21.91 -0.78
CA LEU A 105 20.05 21.61 -1.11
C LEU A 105 20.98 22.79 -0.74
N THR A 106 22.07 22.48 -0.05
CA THR A 106 23.10 23.45 0.36
C THR A 106 24.14 23.60 -0.75
N GLU A 107 24.59 24.82 -1.02
CA GLU A 107 25.70 25.06 -1.95
C GLU A 107 27.04 24.63 -1.33
N ASN A 108 27.83 23.89 -2.10
CA ASN A 108 29.11 23.33 -1.68
C ASN A 108 30.28 24.10 -2.30
N ALA A 109 31.36 24.28 -1.54
CA ALA A 109 32.55 24.94 -2.03
C ALA A 109 33.29 24.06 -3.04
N ILE A 110 33.65 24.66 -4.19
CA ILE A 110 34.38 24.00 -5.28
C ILE A 110 35.70 24.69 -5.56
N GLN A 111 36.64 23.96 -6.17
CA GLN A 111 37.84 24.53 -6.80
C GLN A 111 37.67 24.42 -8.31
N VAL A 112 37.90 25.50 -9.06
CA VAL A 112 37.86 25.46 -10.53
C VAL A 112 39.23 25.81 -11.08
N GLN A 113 39.79 24.89 -11.86
CA GLN A 113 41.07 25.06 -12.55
C GLN A 113 40.80 25.72 -13.90
N GLY A 114 41.52 26.81 -14.21
CA GLY A 114 41.41 27.54 -15.47
C GLY A 114 40.41 28.70 -15.48
N GLU A 115 39.69 28.98 -14.39
CA GLU A 115 38.56 29.94 -14.40
C GLU A 115 38.90 31.43 -14.61
N ALA A 116 40.19 31.78 -14.76
CA ALA A 116 40.66 33.17 -14.72
C ALA A 116 40.23 34.01 -15.94
N ASP A 117 40.11 33.39 -17.12
CA ASP A 117 39.74 34.07 -18.36
C ASP A 117 38.21 34.12 -18.60
N GLY A 118 37.43 33.51 -17.69
CA GLY A 118 35.98 33.46 -17.77
C GLY A 118 35.42 32.55 -18.86
N ARG A 119 36.25 31.67 -19.44
CA ARG A 119 35.83 30.63 -20.39
C ARG A 119 36.05 29.26 -19.75
N PHE A 120 35.11 28.34 -19.96
CA PHE A 120 35.30 26.96 -19.53
C PHE A 120 35.83 26.17 -20.73
N ASP A 121 37.15 26.07 -20.80
CA ASP A 121 37.90 25.45 -21.89
C ASP A 121 38.07 23.94 -21.69
N ALA A 122 38.51 23.23 -22.73
CA ALA A 122 38.67 21.77 -22.69
C ALA A 122 39.70 21.28 -21.65
N THR A 123 40.65 22.15 -21.25
CA THR A 123 41.65 21.88 -20.22
C THR A 123 41.15 22.14 -18.80
N ASP A 124 40.02 22.81 -18.66
CA ASP A 124 39.50 23.25 -17.38
C ASP A 124 38.75 22.14 -16.68
N ALA A 125 38.71 22.23 -15.36
CA ALA A 125 38.02 21.26 -14.54
C ALA A 125 37.50 21.85 -13.24
N LEU A 126 36.38 21.32 -12.79
CA LEU A 126 35.83 21.54 -11.45
C LEU A 126 36.25 20.37 -10.55
N LEU A 127 36.78 20.69 -9.37
CA LEU A 127 37.06 19.75 -8.30
C LEU A 127 36.15 20.01 -7.10
N PHE A 128 35.64 18.94 -6.49
CA PHE A 128 34.83 19.01 -5.28
C PHE A 128 35.09 17.82 -4.37
N PHE A 129 34.77 17.98 -3.08
CA PHE A 129 34.87 16.89 -2.10
C PHE A 129 33.56 16.09 -2.08
N GLY A 130 33.63 14.83 -2.51
CA GLY A 130 32.52 13.89 -2.47
C GLY A 130 32.55 13.07 -1.19
N GLN A 131 31.45 13.08 -0.45
CA GLN A 131 31.23 12.22 0.71
C GLN A 131 30.78 10.81 0.30
N SER A 132 31.19 9.82 1.09
CA SER A 132 30.68 8.45 1.02
C SER A 132 29.21 8.39 1.47
N PRO A 133 28.37 7.52 0.87
CA PRO A 133 27.02 7.27 1.39
C PRO A 133 27.05 6.60 2.76
N HIS A 134 28.12 5.85 3.07
CA HIS A 134 28.35 5.19 4.35
C HIS A 134 29.08 6.16 5.30
N ALA A 135 28.59 6.27 6.53
CA ALA A 135 29.09 7.22 7.51
C ALA A 135 30.10 6.56 8.47
N ILE A 136 31.17 7.27 8.81
CA ILE A 136 32.04 6.96 9.95
C ILE A 136 31.91 8.09 10.96
N ARG A 137 31.55 7.77 12.21
CA ARG A 137 31.33 8.75 13.28
C ARG A 137 32.19 8.39 14.49
N TYR A 138 32.60 9.40 15.24
CA TYR A 138 33.27 9.18 16.52
C TYR A 138 32.25 9.20 17.66
N ASP A 139 32.14 8.09 18.38
CA ASP A 139 31.36 8.04 19.61
C ASP A 139 32.23 8.57 20.76
N SER A 140 31.87 9.75 21.27
CA SER A 140 32.58 10.42 22.36
C SER A 140 32.47 9.69 23.71
N THR A 141 31.40 8.92 23.91
CA THR A 141 31.14 8.15 25.14
C THR A 141 32.04 6.93 25.19
N THR A 142 32.06 6.15 24.11
CA THR A 142 32.90 4.93 24.03
C THR A 142 34.32 5.19 23.50
N ARG A 143 34.61 6.45 23.13
CA ARG A 143 35.90 6.94 22.62
C ARG A 143 36.44 6.14 21.42
N ARG A 144 35.56 5.73 20.52
CA ARG A 144 35.89 4.91 19.34
C ARG A 144 35.15 5.40 18.09
N PHE A 145 35.69 5.07 16.93
CA PHE A 145 34.96 5.22 15.68
C PHE A 145 33.96 4.07 15.50
N ILE A 146 32.81 4.41 14.94
CA ILE A 146 31.75 3.50 14.50
C ILE A 146 31.44 3.81 13.04
N HIS A 147 31.01 2.81 12.27
CA HIS A 147 30.50 3.00 10.92
C HIS A 147 29.01 2.65 10.86
N GLN A 148 28.36 3.16 9.82
CA GLN A 148 26.99 2.83 9.47
C GLN A 148 26.89 2.81 7.95
N LEU A 149 26.56 1.64 7.37
CA LEU A 149 26.21 1.58 5.97
C LEU A 149 24.84 2.23 5.74
N ASN A 150 24.68 2.93 4.62
CA ASN A 150 23.39 3.43 4.19
C ASN A 150 22.54 2.26 3.67
N ALA A 151 21.41 2.02 4.33
CA ALA A 151 20.51 0.92 3.99
C ALA A 151 19.82 1.12 2.64
N TYR A 152 19.65 2.38 2.22
CA TYR A 152 18.77 2.78 1.12
C TYR A 152 19.50 3.10 -0.18
N SER A 153 20.78 3.49 -0.10
CA SER A 153 21.55 3.90 -1.27
C SER A 153 23.03 3.59 -1.13
N ASP A 154 23.64 3.20 -2.24
CA ASP A 154 25.10 3.05 -2.42
C ASP A 154 25.74 4.31 -3.03
N THR A 155 24.96 5.39 -3.18
CA THR A 155 25.37 6.57 -3.92
C THR A 155 24.98 7.84 -3.18
N THR A 156 25.92 8.80 -3.13
CA THR A 156 25.67 10.18 -2.71
C THR A 156 25.51 11.05 -3.94
N PHE A 157 24.53 11.96 -3.95
CA PHE A 157 24.28 12.81 -5.10
C PHE A 157 24.53 14.29 -4.83
N TYR A 158 25.03 14.96 -5.87
CA TYR A 158 25.23 16.40 -5.96
C TYR A 158 24.57 16.95 -7.22
N PHE A 159 24.33 18.24 -7.27
CA PHE A 159 23.62 18.93 -8.35
C PHE A 159 24.43 20.14 -8.81
N LEU A 160 24.92 20.12 -10.03
CA LEU A 160 25.68 21.20 -10.63
C LEU A 160 24.78 22.05 -11.53
N THR A 161 24.93 23.36 -11.46
CA THR A 161 24.29 24.31 -12.37
C THR A 161 25.21 25.47 -12.76
N ILE A 162 24.76 26.26 -13.73
CA ILE A 162 25.32 27.55 -14.10
C ILE A 162 24.39 28.61 -13.48
N GLY A 163 24.86 29.29 -12.45
CA GLY A 163 24.08 30.30 -11.73
C GLY A 163 24.14 31.70 -12.35
N ASP A 164 23.25 32.58 -11.90
CA ASP A 164 23.27 34.00 -12.28
C ASP A 164 24.32 34.80 -11.49
N THR A 165 24.79 34.24 -10.37
CA THR A 165 25.84 34.79 -9.51
C THR A 165 27.06 33.87 -9.48
N PRO A 166 28.25 34.37 -9.12
CA PRO A 166 29.41 33.52 -8.87
C PRO A 166 29.10 32.41 -7.86
N GLY A 167 29.66 31.22 -8.08
CA GLY A 167 29.46 30.10 -7.17
C GLY A 167 30.44 30.06 -6.01
N LEU A 168 30.08 29.32 -4.97
CA LEU A 168 30.90 29.20 -3.77
C LEU A 168 32.27 28.57 -4.08
N ARG A 169 33.36 29.29 -3.75
CA ARG A 169 34.74 28.83 -3.96
C ARG A 169 35.37 28.34 -2.67
N MET A 170 36.24 27.35 -2.83
CA MET A 170 37.11 26.88 -1.75
C MET A 170 38.03 28.01 -1.30
N ALA A 171 38.09 28.25 0.01
CA ALA A 171 39.05 29.20 0.56
C ALA A 171 40.46 28.59 0.58
N GLU A 172 41.48 29.43 0.46
CA GLU A 172 42.88 29.06 0.66
C GLU A 172 43.31 29.49 2.07
N ARG A 173 43.88 28.55 2.84
CA ARG A 173 44.42 28.82 4.18
C ARG A 173 45.94 28.71 4.16
N PRO A 174 46.68 29.73 4.63
CA PRO A 174 48.13 29.66 4.73
C PRO A 174 48.58 28.63 5.79
N SER A 175 49.85 28.22 5.74
CA SER A 175 50.43 27.24 6.69
C SER A 175 50.50 27.74 8.14
N GLY A 176 50.53 29.05 8.36
CA GLY A 176 50.72 29.68 9.68
C GLY A 176 52.17 29.60 10.20
N SER A 177 52.42 30.26 11.35
CA SER A 177 53.71 30.19 12.05
C SER A 177 53.79 28.89 12.87
N LEU A 178 54.84 28.10 12.66
CA LEU A 178 55.02 26.79 13.30
C LEU A 178 55.62 26.85 14.72
N SER A 179 55.50 27.97 15.44
CA SER A 179 56.11 28.14 16.76
C SER A 179 55.08 28.03 17.90
N ALA A 180 55.47 27.37 19.00
CA ALA A 180 54.78 27.36 20.31
C ALA A 180 53.56 26.43 20.49
N MET A 181 53.40 25.37 19.69
CA MET A 181 52.40 24.31 19.90
C MET A 181 53.01 22.89 19.80
N PRO A 182 52.43 21.85 20.45
CA PRO A 182 52.91 20.47 20.33
C PRO A 182 52.85 19.96 18.89
N THR A 183 53.89 19.23 18.47
CA THR A 183 53.90 18.57 17.16
C THR A 183 53.01 17.33 17.16
N VAL A 184 52.15 17.22 16.15
CA VAL A 184 51.24 16.11 15.92
C VAL A 184 51.72 15.32 14.71
N THR A 185 52.21 14.10 14.97
CA THR A 185 52.83 13.22 13.96
C THR A 185 52.11 11.88 13.81
N THR A 186 50.96 11.69 14.46
CA THR A 186 50.17 10.45 14.37
C THR A 186 48.68 10.77 14.40
N PHE A 187 47.88 9.84 13.92
CA PHE A 187 46.43 9.92 13.94
C PHE A 187 45.80 8.56 14.26
N GLU A 188 44.53 8.58 14.65
CA GLU A 188 43.71 7.37 14.81
C GLU A 188 43.10 7.02 13.46
N ASP A 189 43.40 5.85 12.95
CA ASP A 189 42.84 5.30 11.71
C ASP A 189 41.74 4.29 12.03
N TYR A 190 40.73 4.24 11.17
CA TYR A 190 39.59 3.34 11.28
C TYR A 190 39.27 2.72 9.93
N GLN A 191 39.31 1.38 9.90
CA GLN A 191 38.97 0.59 8.73
C GLN A 191 37.96 -0.48 9.14
N PHE A 192 37.13 -0.89 8.19
CA PHE A 192 36.15 -1.95 8.43
C PHE A 192 35.97 -2.82 7.19
N TYR A 193 35.47 -4.02 7.42
CA TYR A 193 34.96 -4.94 6.43
C TYR A 193 33.53 -5.27 6.84
N GLU A 194 32.59 -4.76 6.06
CA GLU A 194 31.16 -5.04 6.12
C GLU A 194 30.70 -5.14 4.68
N GLN A 195 29.91 -6.16 4.36
CA GLN A 195 29.34 -6.36 3.04
C GLN A 195 27.88 -6.77 3.21
N ASP A 196 26.99 -6.13 2.48
CA ASP A 196 25.59 -6.51 2.49
C ASP A 196 25.35 -7.55 1.39
N LEU A 197 25.36 -8.82 1.77
CA LEU A 197 25.26 -9.94 0.82
C LEU A 197 23.92 -10.67 0.92
N LEU A 198 23.44 -10.92 2.14
CA LEU A 198 22.25 -11.74 2.37
C LEU A 198 21.48 -11.34 3.63
N LYS A 199 20.23 -11.80 3.71
CA LYS A 199 19.40 -11.78 4.93
C LYS A 199 19.26 -13.20 5.49
N VAL A 200 18.88 -13.31 6.76
CA VAL A 200 18.49 -14.61 7.33
C VAL A 200 17.31 -15.18 6.53
N PRO A 201 17.45 -16.36 5.89
CA PRO A 201 16.45 -16.86 4.93
C PRO A 201 15.05 -17.10 5.53
N SER A 202 14.96 -17.48 6.81
CA SER A 202 13.67 -17.71 7.49
C SER A 202 12.92 -16.42 7.86
N VAL A 203 13.56 -15.25 7.76
CA VAL A 203 12.95 -13.96 8.11
C VAL A 203 12.68 -13.12 6.85
N ARG A 204 13.72 -12.85 6.04
CA ARG A 204 13.66 -11.98 4.84
C ARG A 204 12.85 -10.69 5.07
N SER A 205 13.22 -9.95 6.10
CA SER A 205 12.56 -8.70 6.52
C SER A 205 13.59 -7.77 7.20
N GLY A 206 13.19 -6.54 7.50
CA GLY A 206 14.01 -5.55 8.19
C GLY A 206 15.09 -4.96 7.29
N ARG A 207 15.94 -4.08 7.85
CA ARG A 207 16.97 -3.36 7.08
C ARG A 207 18.38 -3.93 7.22
N GLU A 208 18.63 -4.81 8.18
CA GLU A 208 19.98 -5.38 8.38
C GLU A 208 20.28 -6.43 7.31
N TRP A 209 21.49 -6.36 6.78
CA TRP A 209 22.07 -7.34 5.86
C TRP A 209 23.34 -7.89 6.51
N LEU A 210 23.69 -9.11 6.15
CA LEU A 210 24.85 -9.83 6.68
C LEU A 210 25.84 -10.10 5.55
N ALA A 211 27.10 -10.23 5.94
CA ALA A 211 28.20 -10.54 5.04
C ALA A 211 28.30 -12.06 4.84
N ASP A 212 29.43 -12.65 5.24
CA ASP A 212 29.78 -14.03 4.92
C ASP A 212 28.95 -15.06 5.72
N TYR A 213 28.42 -16.09 5.04
CA TYR A 213 27.76 -17.25 5.65
C TYR A 213 28.79 -18.35 6.00
N LEU A 214 28.95 -18.64 7.29
CA LEU A 214 30.06 -19.42 7.86
C LEU A 214 29.65 -20.84 8.31
N THR A 215 28.75 -21.49 7.58
CA THR A 215 28.23 -22.83 7.96
C THR A 215 29.05 -24.00 7.42
N ILE A 216 29.48 -23.93 6.15
CA ILE A 216 30.33 -24.94 5.49
C ILE A 216 31.79 -24.50 5.66
N ASP A 217 32.14 -23.35 5.07
CA ASP A 217 33.41 -22.68 5.29
C ASP A 217 33.33 -21.86 6.57
N THR A 218 33.81 -22.43 7.67
CA THR A 218 33.64 -21.85 9.00
C THR A 218 34.58 -20.70 9.32
N THR A 219 35.52 -20.37 8.45
CA THR A 219 36.54 -19.33 8.72
C THR A 219 36.58 -18.28 7.63
N LYS A 220 36.39 -17.01 8.01
CA LYS A 220 36.64 -15.85 7.16
C LYS A 220 37.93 -15.17 7.59
N THR A 221 38.82 -14.90 6.63
CA THR A 221 40.03 -14.10 6.82
C THR A 221 39.89 -12.77 6.06
N VAL A 222 40.19 -11.66 6.73
CA VAL A 222 40.22 -10.30 6.17
C VAL A 222 41.56 -9.66 6.49
N SER A 223 42.17 -8.97 5.53
CA SER A 223 43.43 -8.25 5.71
C SER A 223 43.20 -6.75 5.67
N PHE A 224 43.71 -6.03 6.67
CA PHE A 224 43.68 -4.57 6.76
C PHE A 224 45.07 -4.00 6.47
N ASP A 225 45.14 -2.98 5.61
CA ASP A 225 46.39 -2.26 5.30
C ASP A 225 46.61 -1.17 6.36
N VAL A 226 47.62 -1.36 7.19
CA VAL A 226 47.93 -0.46 8.32
C VAL A 226 49.33 0.12 8.19
N ALA A 227 49.83 0.33 6.96
CA ALA A 227 51.15 0.90 6.74
C ALA A 227 51.41 2.15 7.62
N GLY A 228 52.56 2.23 8.27
CA GLY A 228 52.85 3.28 9.27
C GLY A 228 52.18 3.06 10.63
N LEU A 229 51.73 1.84 10.96
CA LEU A 229 51.25 1.49 12.30
C LEU A 229 52.29 1.84 13.37
N ILE A 230 51.85 2.50 14.44
CA ILE A 230 52.71 2.80 15.59
C ILE A 230 52.74 1.59 16.53
N ALA A 231 53.91 0.96 16.65
CA ALA A 231 54.12 -0.19 17.54
C ALA A 231 53.80 0.13 19.01
N ASN A 232 53.42 -0.88 19.78
CA ASN A 232 53.07 -0.80 21.21
C ASN A 232 51.88 0.12 21.54
N THR A 233 51.12 0.56 20.53
CA THR A 233 49.85 1.28 20.73
C THR A 233 48.66 0.31 20.71
N PRO A 234 47.53 0.64 21.36
CA PRO A 234 46.35 -0.22 21.34
C PRO A 234 45.78 -0.41 19.93
N VAL A 235 45.57 -1.66 19.54
CA VAL A 235 44.78 -2.07 18.37
C VAL A 235 43.41 -2.50 18.89
N ARG A 236 42.35 -1.81 18.45
CA ARG A 236 40.96 -2.18 18.78
C ARG A 236 40.36 -2.96 17.63
N LEU A 237 39.96 -4.20 17.89
CA LEU A 237 39.25 -5.05 16.95
C LEU A 237 37.79 -5.20 17.42
N THR A 238 36.85 -4.68 16.65
CA THR A 238 35.42 -4.91 16.89
C THR A 238 34.91 -5.92 15.89
N ALA A 239 34.10 -6.87 16.34
CA ALA A 239 33.46 -7.83 15.46
C ALA A 239 31.98 -7.98 15.82
N SER A 240 31.17 -8.02 14.78
CA SER A 240 29.73 -8.30 14.85
C SER A 240 29.44 -9.59 14.10
N ALA A 241 28.70 -10.49 14.73
CA ALA A 241 28.33 -11.77 14.15
C ALA A 241 26.93 -12.19 14.59
N VAL A 242 26.27 -13.00 13.75
CA VAL A 242 24.96 -13.59 14.03
C VAL A 242 25.09 -15.10 14.01
N ALA A 243 24.42 -15.79 14.94
CA ALA A 243 24.33 -17.25 14.91
C ALA A 243 22.93 -17.74 15.27
N GLY A 244 22.50 -18.82 14.62
CA GLY A 244 21.25 -19.52 14.88
C GLY A 244 21.52 -21.01 15.11
N ALA A 245 21.32 -21.48 16.35
CA ALA A 245 21.46 -22.88 16.71
C ALA A 245 20.70 -23.22 18.01
N PRO A 246 20.14 -24.43 18.16
CA PRO A 246 19.53 -24.89 19.41
C PRO A 246 20.57 -25.29 20.48
N LEU A 247 21.87 -25.28 20.13
CA LEU A 247 22.98 -25.49 21.05
C LEU A 247 23.89 -24.26 21.05
N ALA A 248 24.49 -23.96 22.20
CA ALA A 248 25.41 -22.84 22.33
C ALA A 248 26.61 -23.03 21.39
N THR A 249 26.93 -21.98 20.65
CA THR A 249 28.05 -21.92 19.70
C THR A 249 28.96 -20.75 20.04
N GLN A 250 30.05 -20.56 19.30
CA GLN A 250 30.90 -19.39 19.50
C GLN A 250 31.65 -19.00 18.24
N PHE A 251 32.07 -17.75 18.15
CA PHE A 251 33.10 -17.32 17.21
C PHE A 251 34.45 -17.15 17.91
N ARG A 252 35.53 -17.43 17.18
CA ARG A 252 36.92 -17.24 17.63
C ARG A 252 37.58 -16.17 16.75
N LEU A 253 38.21 -15.18 17.36
CA LEU A 253 38.93 -14.13 16.66
C LEU A 253 40.44 -14.27 16.82
N GLN A 254 41.14 -14.25 15.69
CA GLN A 254 42.59 -14.25 15.63
C GLN A 254 43.12 -13.04 14.87
N LEU A 255 44.22 -12.48 15.34
CA LEU A 255 44.97 -11.42 14.68
C LEU A 255 46.40 -11.93 14.46
N ASN A 256 46.84 -11.99 13.19
CA ASN A 256 48.12 -12.58 12.79
C ASN A 256 48.34 -13.95 13.44
N ASP A 257 47.33 -14.82 13.31
CA ASP A 257 47.25 -16.18 13.86
C ASP A 257 47.20 -16.27 15.40
N GLN A 258 47.38 -15.18 16.15
CA GLN A 258 47.24 -15.14 17.61
C GLN A 258 45.78 -14.96 18.03
N LEU A 259 45.31 -15.75 18.99
CA LEU A 259 43.97 -15.62 19.56
C LEU A 259 43.83 -14.29 20.31
N VAL A 260 42.85 -13.48 19.90
CA VAL A 260 42.52 -12.20 20.55
C VAL A 260 41.33 -12.35 21.49
N GLY A 261 40.35 -13.20 21.13
CA GLY A 261 39.17 -13.43 21.96
C GLY A 261 38.18 -14.40 21.35
N THR A 262 37.11 -14.69 22.10
CA THR A 262 35.98 -15.49 21.67
C THR A 262 34.67 -14.76 21.92
N MET A 263 33.67 -15.00 21.08
CA MET A 263 32.32 -14.44 21.17
C MET A 263 31.33 -15.60 21.37
N PRO A 264 30.91 -15.92 22.60
CA PRO A 264 29.91 -16.96 22.81
C PRO A 264 28.52 -16.50 22.32
N MET A 265 27.81 -17.41 21.66
CA MET A 265 26.47 -17.19 21.09
C MET A 265 25.46 -18.06 21.85
N SER A 266 24.39 -17.43 22.34
CA SER A 266 23.31 -18.13 23.03
C SER A 266 22.49 -19.00 22.08
N THR A 267 21.74 -19.93 22.66
CA THR A 267 20.80 -20.81 21.93
C THR A 267 19.57 -20.04 21.47
N ILE A 268 19.00 -20.46 20.34
CA ILE A 268 17.61 -20.13 19.95
C ILE A 268 16.72 -21.36 20.15
N SER A 269 15.41 -21.16 20.22
CA SER A 269 14.46 -22.28 20.40
C SER A 269 14.34 -23.16 19.14
N GLY A 270 14.51 -22.57 17.95
CA GLY A 270 14.27 -23.23 16.68
C GLY A 270 12.79 -23.23 16.25
N TYR A 271 11.89 -22.60 17.02
CA TYR A 271 10.51 -22.40 16.60
C TYR A 271 10.41 -21.35 15.49
N GLU A 272 9.46 -21.52 14.58
CA GLU A 272 9.29 -20.67 13.38
C GLU A 272 9.06 -19.20 13.72
N TYR A 273 8.25 -18.91 14.75
CA TYR A 273 7.87 -17.54 15.12
C TYR A 273 8.71 -16.94 16.26
N ASP A 274 9.86 -17.53 16.58
CA ASP A 274 10.81 -17.00 17.55
C ASP A 274 12.07 -16.45 16.84
N TYR A 275 13.03 -15.92 17.59
CA TYR A 275 14.32 -15.47 17.07
C TYR A 275 15.01 -16.56 16.23
N GLN A 276 15.29 -16.23 14.97
CA GLN A 276 15.97 -17.10 14.01
C GLN A 276 17.49 -16.97 14.09
N GLY A 277 17.98 -16.04 14.90
CA GLY A 277 19.39 -15.86 15.22
C GLY A 277 19.58 -14.87 16.36
N VAL A 278 20.77 -14.88 16.94
CA VAL A 278 21.21 -13.92 17.95
C VAL A 278 22.37 -13.14 17.38
N ALA A 279 22.28 -11.81 17.41
CA ALA A 279 23.38 -10.92 17.07
C ALA A 279 24.25 -10.63 18.30
N ARG A 280 25.56 -10.51 18.09
CA ARG A 280 26.52 -10.11 19.12
C ARG A 280 27.61 -9.25 18.52
N THR A 281 27.93 -8.15 19.20
CA THR A 281 29.05 -7.27 18.85
C THR A 281 29.98 -7.11 20.04
N ASP A 282 31.24 -7.55 19.89
CA ASP A 282 32.27 -7.43 20.92
C ASP A 282 33.45 -6.59 20.41
N THR A 283 34.09 -5.83 21.31
CA THR A 283 35.34 -5.10 21.03
C THR A 283 36.47 -5.66 21.87
N PHE A 284 37.56 -6.05 21.21
CA PHE A 284 38.77 -6.58 21.82
C PHE A 284 39.92 -5.58 21.69
N LEU A 285 40.79 -5.57 22.69
CA LEU A 285 42.01 -4.76 22.74
C LEU A 285 43.23 -5.66 22.71
N THR A 286 44.17 -5.35 21.82
CA THR A 286 45.49 -5.99 21.78
C THR A 286 46.56 -4.98 21.44
N ARG A 287 47.83 -5.39 21.43
CA ARG A 287 48.97 -4.57 21.02
C ARG A 287 49.88 -5.40 20.13
N LEU A 288 50.43 -4.76 19.10
CA LEU A 288 51.48 -5.35 18.29
C LEU A 288 52.82 -4.75 18.71
N THR A 289 53.80 -5.62 18.98
CA THR A 289 55.14 -5.22 19.44
C THR A 289 56.03 -4.72 18.31
N THR A 290 55.71 -5.09 17.07
CA THR A 290 56.43 -4.69 15.86
C THR A 290 55.53 -3.85 14.95
N ALA A 291 56.13 -2.90 14.24
CA ALA A 291 55.45 -2.19 13.16
C ALA A 291 55.23 -3.18 12.00
N VAL A 292 53.99 -3.27 11.53
CA VAL A 292 53.58 -4.09 10.39
C VAL A 292 52.87 -3.22 9.36
N SER A 293 52.90 -3.62 8.10
CA SER A 293 52.15 -2.96 7.03
C SER A 293 50.75 -3.53 6.83
N SER A 294 50.49 -4.75 7.30
CA SER A 294 49.17 -5.37 7.23
C SER A 294 48.83 -6.15 8.50
N ILE A 295 47.54 -6.22 8.81
CA ILE A 295 46.99 -7.03 9.88
C ILE A 295 45.99 -8.02 9.29
N ARG A 296 46.22 -9.32 9.50
CA ARG A 296 45.31 -10.40 9.12
C ARG A 296 44.38 -10.71 10.28
N VAL A 297 43.07 -10.52 10.10
CA VAL A 297 42.04 -10.90 11.06
C VAL A 297 41.32 -12.15 10.55
N ALA A 298 41.27 -13.20 11.37
CA ALA A 298 40.50 -14.41 11.09
C ALA A 298 39.36 -14.56 12.10
N LEU A 299 38.13 -14.76 11.61
CA LEU A 299 36.95 -15.09 12.38
C LEU A 299 36.55 -16.54 12.06
N THR A 300 36.54 -17.41 13.07
CA THR A 300 36.17 -18.83 12.92
C THR A 300 34.90 -19.16 13.72
N PHE A 301 33.86 -19.65 13.06
CA PHE A 301 32.64 -20.15 13.69
C PHE A 301 32.83 -21.57 14.23
N ARG A 302 32.52 -21.78 15.51
CA ARG A 302 32.63 -23.06 16.20
C ARG A 302 31.23 -23.57 16.52
N LYS A 303 30.78 -24.53 15.73
CA LYS A 303 29.43 -25.10 15.74
C LYS A 303 29.14 -26.05 16.92
N ASN A 304 30.14 -26.34 17.75
CA ASN A 304 30.01 -27.23 18.91
C ASN A 304 29.34 -28.59 18.58
N GLY A 305 29.68 -29.19 17.44
CA GLY A 305 29.11 -30.46 16.97
C GLY A 305 27.75 -30.36 16.26
N GLN A 306 27.11 -29.18 16.22
CA GLN A 306 25.80 -29.00 15.59
C GLN A 306 25.90 -28.67 14.10
N TYR A 307 25.64 -29.64 13.22
CA TYR A 307 25.78 -29.44 11.77
C TYR A 307 24.79 -28.44 11.17
N SER A 308 23.59 -28.31 11.74
CA SER A 308 22.58 -27.33 11.31
C SER A 308 22.82 -25.91 11.85
N ALA A 309 23.83 -25.70 12.71
CA ALA A 309 24.13 -24.39 13.24
C ALA A 309 24.51 -23.42 12.12
N GLN A 310 23.84 -22.29 12.07
CA GLN A 310 24.07 -21.22 11.13
C GLN A 310 24.92 -20.14 11.79
N GLY A 311 25.95 -19.66 11.10
CA GLY A 311 26.80 -18.58 11.56
C GLY A 311 27.03 -17.57 10.44
N TYR A 312 27.01 -16.28 10.77
CA TYR A 312 27.15 -15.19 9.82
C TYR A 312 28.12 -14.16 10.38
N LEU A 313 29.05 -13.70 9.54
CA LEU A 313 29.76 -12.46 9.81
C LEU A 313 28.83 -11.29 9.46
N ASN A 314 28.70 -10.33 10.37
CA ASN A 314 28.11 -9.03 10.05
C ASN A 314 29.25 -8.08 9.62
N PHE A 315 30.11 -7.67 10.56
CA PHE A 315 31.29 -6.84 10.22
C PHE A 315 32.51 -7.12 11.09
N LEU A 316 33.69 -6.74 10.57
CA LEU A 316 34.94 -6.60 11.31
C LEU A 316 35.41 -5.14 11.19
N ALA A 317 35.78 -4.51 12.30
CA ALA A 317 36.32 -3.16 12.31
C ALA A 317 37.61 -3.06 13.12
N LEU A 318 38.57 -2.31 12.60
CA LEU A 318 39.90 -2.15 13.15
C LEU A 318 40.19 -0.66 13.37
N GLN A 319 40.42 -0.27 14.62
CA GLN A 319 40.94 1.05 14.96
C GLN A 319 42.40 0.93 15.40
N THR A 320 43.28 1.69 14.75
CA THR A 320 44.73 1.68 15.01
C THR A 320 45.27 3.10 15.12
N ARG A 321 46.48 3.25 15.66
CA ARG A 321 47.24 4.50 15.57
C ARG A 321 48.29 4.40 14.48
N ARG A 322 48.29 5.33 13.54
CA ARG A 322 49.23 5.38 12.40
C ARG A 322 50.00 6.69 12.36
N GLU A 323 51.17 6.66 11.75
CA GLU A 323 52.00 7.83 11.47
C GLU A 323 51.28 8.79 10.51
N LEU A 324 51.30 10.08 10.82
CA LEU A 324 50.80 11.11 9.92
C LEU A 324 51.80 11.29 8.78
N ARG A 325 51.54 10.66 7.63
CA ARG A 325 52.40 10.71 6.45
C ARG A 325 51.59 10.70 5.14
N GLN A 326 52.24 11.03 4.04
CA GLN A 326 51.67 10.81 2.71
C GLN A 326 51.63 9.30 2.41
N TYR A 327 50.48 8.82 1.93
CA TYR A 327 50.23 7.42 1.58
C TYR A 327 49.92 7.26 0.09
N ASP A 328 50.07 6.03 -0.41
CA ASP A 328 49.76 5.66 -1.80
C ASP A 328 48.26 5.74 -2.13
N LYS A 329 47.41 5.75 -1.10
CA LYS A 329 45.97 6.00 -1.19
C LYS A 329 45.62 7.32 -0.51
N PRO A 330 44.61 8.05 -1.03
CA PRO A 330 44.14 9.25 -0.36
C PRO A 330 43.66 8.88 1.05
N THR A 331 43.98 9.73 2.02
CA THR A 331 43.81 9.42 3.45
C THR A 331 43.00 10.51 4.13
N TRP A 332 41.88 10.10 4.73
CA TRP A 332 41.10 10.98 5.61
C TRP A 332 41.62 10.87 7.04
N VAL A 333 42.37 11.89 7.45
CA VAL A 333 42.89 12.04 8.79
C VAL A 333 41.84 12.75 9.65
N ARG A 334 41.24 12.01 10.58
CA ARG A 334 40.11 12.49 11.38
C ARG A 334 40.55 12.93 12.76
N ARG A 335 39.91 13.99 13.26
CA ARG A 335 39.96 14.47 14.64
C ARG A 335 41.39 14.71 15.12
N LEU A 336 42.19 15.39 14.30
CA LEU A 336 43.49 15.88 14.74
C LEU A 336 43.30 16.97 15.78
N MET A 337 43.95 16.83 16.93
CA MET A 337 43.96 17.82 17.99
C MET A 337 44.75 19.06 17.54
N ALA A 338 44.37 20.24 18.04
CA ALA A 338 45.10 21.47 17.82
C ALA A 338 46.61 21.30 18.11
N GLY A 339 47.46 21.77 17.20
CA GLY A 339 48.89 21.53 17.23
C GLY A 339 49.59 21.89 15.93
N GLN A 340 50.89 21.65 15.88
CA GLN A 340 51.68 21.73 14.65
C GLN A 340 51.62 20.36 13.95
N TYR A 341 50.93 20.26 12.83
CA TYR A 341 50.88 19.03 12.06
C TYR A 341 52.17 18.84 11.26
N ALA A 342 52.68 17.62 11.23
CA ALA A 342 53.83 17.25 10.40
C ALA A 342 53.50 15.97 9.62
N VAL A 343 53.12 16.14 8.34
CA VAL A 343 52.92 15.03 7.42
C VAL A 343 54.26 14.62 6.85
N ARG A 344 54.73 13.44 7.25
CA ARG A 344 56.00 12.87 6.79
C ARG A 344 55.92 12.29 5.38
N GLN A 345 57.08 12.05 4.77
CA GLN A 345 57.23 11.50 3.42
C GLN A 345 56.43 12.29 2.37
N ALA A 346 56.25 13.60 2.63
CA ALA A 346 55.49 14.47 1.76
C ALA A 346 56.30 14.80 0.50
N THR A 347 55.61 14.83 -0.63
CA THR A 347 56.14 15.23 -1.93
C THR A 347 55.57 16.59 -2.32
N ASN A 348 56.15 17.24 -3.33
CA ASN A 348 55.60 18.48 -3.91
C ASN A 348 54.19 18.29 -4.53
N ASN A 349 53.76 17.03 -4.72
CA ASN A 349 52.45 16.69 -5.27
C ASN A 349 51.38 16.52 -4.18
N LEU A 350 51.74 16.61 -2.89
CA LEU A 350 50.78 16.52 -1.79
C LEU A 350 49.80 17.69 -1.85
N ARG A 351 48.52 17.36 -1.76
CA ARG A 351 47.42 18.31 -1.56
C ARG A 351 46.73 17.98 -0.25
N VAL A 352 46.37 19.04 0.48
CA VAL A 352 45.76 18.95 1.80
C VAL A 352 44.49 19.79 1.78
N TRP A 353 43.34 19.17 1.97
CA TRP A 353 42.08 19.88 2.17
C TRP A 353 41.62 19.69 3.62
N ASP A 354 41.33 20.78 4.32
CA ASP A 354 40.57 20.74 5.57
C ASP A 354 39.11 20.45 5.22
N VAL A 355 38.62 19.31 5.70
CA VAL A 355 37.27 18.78 5.46
C VAL A 355 36.48 18.67 6.77
N THR A 356 36.86 19.47 7.78
CA THR A 356 36.11 19.57 9.04
C THR A 356 34.65 19.94 8.79
N ASN A 357 34.39 20.80 7.80
CA ASN A 357 33.09 20.94 7.16
C ASN A 357 33.16 20.38 5.73
N PRO A 358 32.68 19.15 5.47
CA PRO A 358 32.75 18.52 4.15
C PRO A 358 32.00 19.26 3.03
N LEU A 359 31.03 20.13 3.36
CA LEU A 359 30.31 20.94 2.37
C LEU A 359 31.07 22.21 1.99
N MET A 360 31.96 22.67 2.87
CA MET A 360 32.80 23.85 2.66
C MET A 360 34.27 23.51 2.95
N PRO A 361 34.91 22.63 2.15
CA PRO A 361 36.33 22.34 2.30
C PRO A 361 37.18 23.61 2.15
N VAL A 362 38.38 23.57 2.71
CA VAL A 362 39.39 24.64 2.63
C VAL A 362 40.70 24.05 2.15
N SER A 363 41.31 24.66 1.13
CA SER A 363 42.63 24.26 0.64
C SER A 363 43.69 24.74 1.63
N GLN A 364 44.43 23.80 2.22
CA GLN A 364 45.41 24.06 3.27
C GLN A 364 46.83 24.07 2.69
N ALA A 365 47.47 25.22 2.70
CA ALA A 365 48.89 25.34 2.37
C ALA A 365 49.76 24.77 3.49
N TYR A 366 50.94 24.27 3.13
CA TYR A 366 51.94 23.73 4.05
C TYR A 366 53.34 24.22 3.69
N MET A 367 54.26 24.19 4.65
CA MET A 367 55.69 24.36 4.39
C MET A 367 56.34 22.98 4.28
N LEU A 368 56.99 22.68 3.15
CA LEU A 368 57.72 21.43 2.97
C LEU A 368 59.19 21.59 3.42
N SER A 369 59.61 20.78 4.38
CA SER A 369 61.00 20.76 4.87
C SER A 369 61.90 19.90 3.97
N ALA A 370 63.23 20.09 4.09
CA ALA A 370 64.23 19.23 3.44
C ALA A 370 64.15 17.76 3.89
N ALA A 371 63.55 17.48 5.04
CA ALA A 371 63.29 16.13 5.55
C ALA A 371 61.98 15.52 5.01
N GLN A 372 61.36 16.13 3.99
CA GLN A 372 60.07 15.72 3.41
C GLN A 372 58.94 15.73 4.45
N GLU A 373 58.93 16.74 5.32
CA GLU A 373 57.82 16.97 6.26
C GLU A 373 57.02 18.20 5.82
N ALA A 374 55.74 18.00 5.50
CA ALA A 374 54.80 19.07 5.22
C ALA A 374 54.16 19.55 6.53
N GLY A 375 54.42 20.80 6.90
CA GLY A 375 54.01 21.38 8.18
C GLY A 375 53.02 22.54 8.07
N TRP A 376 51.99 22.54 8.92
CA TRP A 376 51.06 23.66 9.13
C TRP A 376 50.50 23.67 10.56
N LEU A 377 49.90 24.80 10.96
CA LEU A 377 49.29 24.99 12.26
C LEU A 377 47.78 24.67 12.23
N GLY A 378 47.31 23.87 13.17
CA GLY A 378 45.89 23.70 13.50
C GLY A 378 45.53 24.31 14.85
N THR A 379 44.50 25.13 14.91
CA THR A 379 44.07 25.83 16.13
C THR A 379 42.91 25.16 16.86
N GLU A 380 42.24 24.21 16.22
CA GLU A 380 41.09 23.49 16.75
C GLU A 380 41.12 22.02 16.33
N LEU A 381 40.12 21.25 16.79
CA LEU A 381 39.93 19.86 16.37
C LEU A 381 39.48 19.84 14.89
N SER A 382 40.26 19.21 14.02
CA SER A 382 40.03 19.28 12.58
C SER A 382 40.21 17.94 11.87
N ASP A 383 39.55 17.82 10.72
CA ASP A 383 39.64 16.69 9.80
C ASP A 383 40.32 17.13 8.51
N TYR A 384 41.30 16.37 8.02
CA TYR A 384 42.04 16.67 6.79
C TYR A 384 41.99 15.51 5.81
N PHE A 385 41.89 15.83 4.52
CA PHE A 385 42.01 14.88 3.43
C PHE A 385 43.33 15.08 2.70
N LEU A 386 44.20 14.07 2.75
CA LEU A 386 45.52 14.07 2.13
C LEU A 386 45.46 13.28 0.82
N PHE A 387 45.83 13.90 -0.30
CA PHE A 387 45.76 13.28 -1.63
C PHE A 387 46.76 13.91 -2.61
N THR A 388 46.78 13.40 -3.84
CA THR A 388 47.53 13.94 -4.99
C THR A 388 46.61 14.01 -6.21
N ASP A 389 46.94 14.78 -7.24
CA ASP A 389 46.09 14.88 -8.44
C ASP A 389 45.92 13.54 -9.18
N ALA A 390 46.87 12.61 -9.04
CA ALA A 390 46.77 11.25 -9.57
C ALA A 390 45.74 10.37 -8.85
N GLN A 391 45.28 10.78 -7.66
CA GLN A 391 44.32 10.06 -6.82
C GLN A 391 42.91 10.66 -6.89
N VAL A 392 42.69 11.66 -7.74
CA VAL A 392 41.37 12.28 -7.95
C VAL A 392 40.45 11.33 -8.71
N LEU A 393 39.19 11.28 -8.30
CA LEU A 393 38.18 10.36 -8.81
C LEU A 393 37.30 10.99 -9.90
N SER A 394 36.66 10.14 -10.70
CA SER A 394 35.56 10.53 -11.59
C SER A 394 34.23 10.08 -10.99
N PRO A 395 33.13 10.85 -11.16
CA PRO A 395 31.81 10.43 -10.70
C PRO A 395 31.36 9.11 -11.32
N ALA A 396 30.57 8.35 -10.56
CA ALA A 396 29.99 7.10 -11.03
C ALA A 396 28.84 7.32 -12.03
N SER A 397 28.14 8.45 -11.93
CA SER A 397 27.09 8.83 -12.87
C SER A 397 26.96 10.33 -13.04
N LEU A 398 26.52 10.75 -14.24
CA LEU A 398 26.15 12.12 -14.58
C LEU A 398 24.86 12.10 -15.40
N LYS A 399 23.86 12.88 -14.99
CA LYS A 399 22.55 12.91 -15.66
C LYS A 399 21.93 14.31 -15.61
N GLY A 400 21.45 14.82 -16.75
CA GLY A 400 20.62 16.04 -16.78
C GLY A 400 19.27 15.80 -16.11
N ILE A 401 18.78 16.78 -15.33
CA ILE A 401 17.46 16.72 -14.70
C ILE A 401 16.60 17.92 -15.09
N ALA A 402 15.29 17.71 -15.10
CA ALA A 402 14.32 18.78 -15.30
C ALA A 402 14.19 19.63 -14.04
N ASN A 403 13.81 20.89 -14.24
CA ASN A 403 13.47 21.82 -13.16
C ASN A 403 12.26 21.32 -12.35
N GLN A 404 12.28 21.57 -11.04
CA GLN A 404 11.26 21.10 -10.10
C GLN A 404 11.19 21.99 -8.85
N SER A 405 10.01 22.09 -8.25
CA SER A 405 9.83 22.81 -6.99
C SER A 405 8.55 22.31 -6.31
N ILE A 406 8.64 21.16 -5.64
CA ILE A 406 7.57 20.59 -4.81
C ILE A 406 7.27 21.55 -3.65
N GLN A 407 8.31 22.12 -3.03
CA GLN A 407 8.16 23.03 -1.89
C GLN A 407 7.29 24.27 -2.18
N ALA A 408 7.17 24.65 -3.47
CA ALA A 408 6.39 25.78 -3.94
C ALA A 408 4.92 25.46 -4.25
N GLN A 409 4.51 24.20 -4.12
CA GLN A 409 3.14 23.78 -4.39
C GLN A 409 2.21 24.12 -3.21
N PRO A 410 0.93 24.40 -3.45
CA PRO A 410 -0.03 24.54 -2.37
C PRO A 410 -0.25 23.20 -1.66
N VAL A 411 -0.54 23.23 -0.34
CA VAL A 411 -0.89 22.04 0.43
C VAL A 411 -2.13 21.37 -0.18
N PRO A 412 -2.06 20.10 -0.62
CA PRO A 412 -3.20 19.35 -1.15
C PRO A 412 -4.00 18.65 -0.04
N ASP A 413 -5.21 18.17 -0.34
CA ASP A 413 -5.93 17.23 0.51
C ASP A 413 -5.37 15.80 0.36
N LEU A 414 -4.99 15.44 -0.87
CA LEU A 414 -4.38 14.16 -1.24
C LEU A 414 -3.03 14.38 -1.94
N LEU A 415 -1.98 13.74 -1.43
CA LEU A 415 -0.68 13.65 -2.07
C LEU A 415 -0.47 12.26 -2.68
N ILE A 416 -0.21 12.18 -3.98
CA ILE A 416 0.10 10.93 -4.68
C ILE A 416 1.60 10.89 -5.01
N VAL A 417 2.30 9.88 -4.51
CA VAL A 417 3.72 9.63 -4.77
C VAL A 417 3.86 8.42 -5.68
N THR A 418 4.40 8.61 -6.88
CA THR A 418 4.43 7.60 -7.95
C THR A 418 5.80 7.56 -8.64
N PRO A 419 6.26 6.46 -9.24
CA PRO A 419 7.35 6.55 -10.20
C PRO A 419 6.89 7.28 -11.48
N ALA A 420 7.85 7.72 -12.29
CA ALA A 420 7.57 8.41 -13.55
C ALA A 420 6.79 7.51 -14.53
N ALA A 421 7.01 6.20 -14.52
CA ALA A 421 6.38 5.26 -15.46
C ALA A 421 4.85 5.17 -15.31
N TRP A 422 4.31 5.31 -14.09
CA TRP A 422 2.87 5.23 -13.82
C TRP A 422 2.20 6.61 -13.68
N ARG A 423 2.97 7.69 -13.87
CA ARG A 423 2.54 9.07 -13.61
C ARG A 423 1.24 9.45 -14.32
N GLU A 424 1.08 9.01 -15.56
CA GLU A 424 -0.15 9.26 -16.34
C GLU A 424 -1.40 8.71 -15.64
N GLN A 425 -1.34 7.48 -15.10
CA GLN A 425 -2.48 6.87 -14.41
C GLN A 425 -2.72 7.53 -13.04
N ALA A 426 -1.65 7.96 -12.35
CA ALA A 426 -1.77 8.77 -11.14
C ALA A 426 -2.43 10.13 -11.39
N ASP A 427 -2.07 10.84 -12.48
CA ASP A 427 -2.71 12.10 -12.87
C ASP A 427 -4.17 11.88 -13.27
N ARG A 428 -4.50 10.74 -13.91
CA ARG A 428 -5.89 10.37 -14.25
C ARG A 428 -6.75 10.17 -13.00
N LEU A 429 -6.23 9.46 -11.99
CA LEU A 429 -6.90 9.32 -10.69
C LEU A 429 -7.02 10.68 -9.99
N ALA A 430 -5.95 11.48 -9.99
CA ALA A 430 -5.96 12.81 -9.39
C ALA A 430 -7.02 13.72 -10.02
N GLN A 431 -7.17 13.69 -11.34
CA GLN A 431 -8.20 14.45 -12.04
C GLN A 431 -9.60 14.00 -11.65
N PHE A 432 -9.84 12.69 -11.58
CA PHE A 432 -11.11 12.15 -11.10
C PHE A 432 -11.42 12.62 -9.66
N ARG A 433 -10.45 12.56 -8.74
CA ARG A 433 -10.63 13.03 -7.35
C ARG A 433 -10.91 14.54 -7.27
N ARG A 434 -10.33 15.36 -8.14
CA ARG A 434 -10.65 16.80 -8.23
C ARG A 434 -12.09 17.03 -8.71
N ASP A 435 -12.49 16.31 -9.77
CA ASP A 435 -13.76 16.55 -10.44
C ASP A 435 -14.94 15.94 -9.68
N HIS A 436 -14.79 14.71 -9.18
CA HIS A 436 -15.83 13.95 -8.49
C HIS A 436 -15.86 14.28 -6.99
N ASP A 437 -14.73 14.12 -6.30
CA ASP A 437 -14.65 14.21 -4.83
C ASP A 437 -14.38 15.63 -4.31
N LYS A 438 -14.05 16.57 -5.20
CA LYS A 438 -13.67 17.95 -4.88
C LYS A 438 -12.44 18.07 -3.96
N LEU A 439 -11.54 17.08 -4.03
CA LEU A 439 -10.27 17.11 -3.32
C LEU A 439 -9.22 17.87 -4.12
N SER A 440 -8.42 18.71 -3.46
CA SER A 440 -7.18 19.21 -4.05
C SER A 440 -6.13 18.10 -4.03
N VAL A 441 -5.53 17.81 -5.19
CA VAL A 441 -4.60 16.69 -5.35
C VAL A 441 -3.28 17.17 -5.93
N LEU A 442 -2.16 16.74 -5.36
CA LEU A 442 -0.82 16.93 -5.90
C LEU A 442 -0.22 15.56 -6.25
N VAL A 443 0.33 15.44 -7.47
CA VAL A 443 1.04 14.24 -7.91
C VAL A 443 2.51 14.58 -8.08
N VAL A 444 3.37 13.84 -7.38
CA VAL A 444 4.83 13.99 -7.41
C VAL A 444 5.49 12.68 -7.75
N THR A 445 6.62 12.75 -8.45
CA THR A 445 7.42 11.54 -8.69
C THR A 445 8.33 11.24 -7.51
N THR A 446 8.65 9.96 -7.29
CA THR A 446 9.67 9.55 -6.31
C THR A 446 11.00 10.26 -6.55
N GLN A 447 11.45 10.36 -7.80
CA GLN A 447 12.71 11.04 -8.14
C GLN A 447 12.70 12.53 -7.80
N GLN A 448 11.58 13.24 -8.04
CA GLN A 448 11.45 14.65 -7.66
C GLN A 448 11.54 14.81 -6.15
N THR A 449 10.85 13.94 -5.40
CA THR A 449 10.86 13.90 -3.93
C THR A 449 12.26 13.69 -3.39
N PHE A 450 12.97 12.67 -3.88
CA PHE A 450 14.34 12.37 -3.46
C PHE A 450 15.30 13.52 -3.74
N ASN A 451 15.18 14.18 -4.88
CA ASN A 451 16.05 15.31 -5.23
C ASN A 451 15.88 16.50 -4.26
N GLU A 452 14.65 16.87 -3.88
CA GLU A 452 14.40 18.02 -2.98
C GLU A 452 14.55 17.69 -1.49
N PHE A 453 14.14 16.50 -1.05
CA PHE A 453 14.06 16.15 0.37
C PHE A 453 15.11 15.14 0.82
N GLY A 454 15.80 14.45 -0.10
CA GLY A 454 16.81 13.43 0.19
C GLY A 454 18.16 13.67 -0.47
N SER A 455 18.41 14.88 -1.00
CA SER A 455 19.62 15.18 -1.77
C SER A 455 19.91 14.15 -2.87
N GLY A 456 18.86 13.63 -3.50
CA GLY A 456 18.88 12.66 -4.58
C GLY A 456 18.83 11.19 -4.17
N GLN A 457 18.97 10.85 -2.89
CA GLN A 457 18.93 9.48 -2.37
C GLN A 457 17.50 8.94 -2.22
N SER A 458 17.31 7.65 -2.48
CA SER A 458 16.03 6.92 -2.37
C SER A 458 15.64 6.57 -0.93
N ASP A 459 15.95 7.45 0.02
CA ASP A 459 15.64 7.27 1.45
C ASP A 459 14.12 7.47 1.68
N PRO A 460 13.40 6.51 2.30
CA PRO A 460 11.97 6.66 2.60
C PRO A 460 11.69 7.90 3.48
N THR A 461 12.65 8.34 4.28
CA THR A 461 12.52 9.56 5.10
C THR A 461 12.32 10.81 4.25
N ALA A 462 12.82 10.85 3.01
CA ALA A 462 12.57 11.97 2.10
C ALA A 462 11.08 12.09 1.73
N ILE A 463 10.38 10.97 1.57
CA ILE A 463 8.93 10.96 1.32
C ILE A 463 8.20 11.49 2.56
N ARG A 464 8.52 10.98 3.74
CA ARG A 464 7.91 11.47 4.99
C ARG A 464 8.18 12.96 5.19
N ASP A 465 9.41 13.42 4.96
CA ASP A 465 9.79 14.82 5.14
C ASP A 465 9.00 15.75 4.22
N MET A 466 8.73 15.32 2.99
CA MET A 466 7.83 16.02 2.07
C MET A 466 6.39 16.07 2.60
N VAL A 467 5.83 14.94 3.07
CA VAL A 467 4.48 14.90 3.66
C VAL A 467 4.41 15.85 4.85
N ARG A 468 5.41 15.79 5.73
CA ARG A 468 5.52 16.62 6.92
C ARG A 468 5.68 18.10 6.58
N TYR A 469 6.43 18.44 5.54
CA TYR A 469 6.56 19.81 5.05
C TYR A 469 5.20 20.41 4.69
N PHE A 470 4.35 19.68 3.96
CA PHE A 470 2.99 20.13 3.64
C PHE A 470 2.08 20.15 4.86
N TYR A 471 2.15 19.12 5.72
CA TYR A 471 1.37 19.05 6.95
C TYR A 471 1.64 20.25 7.86
N GLN A 472 2.91 20.62 8.10
CA GLN A 472 3.25 21.74 8.97
C GLN A 472 2.73 23.10 8.46
N GLN A 473 2.53 23.25 7.15
CA GLN A 473 1.95 24.47 6.61
C GLN A 473 0.45 24.57 6.88
N GLN A 474 -0.30 23.48 6.69
CA GLN A 474 -1.75 23.42 6.93
C GLN A 474 -2.16 22.03 7.47
N PRO A 475 -2.03 21.77 8.78
CA PRO A 475 -2.21 20.44 9.39
C PRO A 475 -3.56 19.79 9.14
N THR A 476 -4.63 20.57 9.04
CA THR A 476 -5.99 20.05 8.84
C THR A 476 -6.34 19.80 7.37
N LYS A 477 -5.50 20.26 6.44
CA LYS A 477 -5.77 20.18 5.00
C LYS A 477 -5.21 18.90 4.39
N LEU A 478 -3.93 18.59 4.62
CA LEU A 478 -3.35 17.33 4.15
C LEU A 478 -3.94 16.17 4.95
N ARG A 479 -4.79 15.36 4.31
CA ARG A 479 -5.49 14.25 4.97
C ARG A 479 -5.04 12.89 4.50
N TYR A 480 -4.59 12.77 3.25
CA TYR A 480 -4.30 11.48 2.63
C TYR A 480 -2.98 11.46 1.86
N VAL A 481 -2.25 10.35 1.95
CA VAL A 481 -1.06 10.05 1.14
C VAL A 481 -1.25 8.71 0.44
N LEU A 482 -1.23 8.72 -0.88
CA LEU A 482 -1.26 7.51 -1.70
C LEU A 482 0.14 7.20 -2.24
N LEU A 483 0.68 6.05 -1.84
CA LEU A 483 1.90 5.49 -2.39
C LEU A 483 1.53 4.63 -3.61
N PHE A 484 1.75 5.16 -4.81
CA PHE A 484 1.33 4.52 -6.05
C PHE A 484 2.53 3.85 -6.72
N GLY A 485 2.80 2.62 -6.29
CA GLY A 485 3.83 1.73 -6.81
C GLY A 485 4.17 0.67 -5.78
N ASP A 486 4.68 -0.46 -6.26
CA ASP A 486 5.10 -1.57 -5.41
C ASP A 486 6.33 -1.21 -4.54
N ALA A 487 6.61 -2.02 -3.52
CA ALA A 487 7.70 -1.80 -2.58
C ALA A 487 8.74 -2.92 -2.60
N THR A 488 9.83 -2.72 -1.85
CA THR A 488 10.78 -3.79 -1.57
C THR A 488 11.49 -3.58 -0.23
N PHE A 489 11.74 -4.67 0.51
CA PHE A 489 12.70 -4.67 1.62
C PHE A 489 14.16 -4.48 1.15
N ASN A 490 14.42 -4.66 -0.15
CA ASN A 490 15.74 -4.66 -0.75
C ASN A 490 16.00 -3.36 -1.55
N TYR A 491 16.10 -2.24 -0.85
CA TYR A 491 16.25 -0.90 -1.44
C TYR A 491 17.41 -0.76 -2.44
N ARG A 492 18.50 -1.50 -2.23
CA ARG A 492 19.71 -1.48 -3.08
C ARG A 492 19.76 -2.64 -4.08
N ASN A 493 18.70 -3.45 -4.15
CA ASN A 493 18.59 -4.59 -5.04
C ASN A 493 19.79 -5.56 -4.96
N ILE A 494 20.24 -5.84 -3.72
CA ILE A 494 21.29 -6.80 -3.41
C ILE A 494 20.88 -8.18 -3.95
N GLY A 495 21.79 -8.83 -4.70
CA GLY A 495 21.49 -10.10 -5.36
C GLY A 495 20.62 -9.98 -6.62
N SER A 496 20.31 -8.75 -7.08
CA SER A 496 19.55 -8.49 -8.32
C SER A 496 18.18 -9.19 -8.37
N LEU A 497 17.40 -9.10 -7.28
CA LEU A 497 16.05 -9.69 -7.20
C LEU A 497 15.09 -9.11 -8.24
N VAL A 498 15.31 -7.86 -8.65
CA VAL A 498 14.56 -7.19 -9.71
C VAL A 498 15.51 -6.51 -10.71
N SER A 499 15.02 -6.14 -11.89
CA SER A 499 15.79 -5.33 -12.83
C SER A 499 15.94 -3.89 -12.33
N ALA A 500 16.96 -3.16 -12.82
CA ALA A 500 17.15 -1.74 -12.49
C ALA A 500 15.94 -0.87 -12.87
N ALA A 501 15.24 -1.20 -13.97
CA ALA A 501 14.03 -0.52 -14.38
C ALA A 501 12.86 -0.76 -13.41
N GLN A 502 12.71 -1.99 -12.91
CA GLN A 502 11.72 -2.31 -11.89
C GLN A 502 12.02 -1.60 -10.57
N LEU A 503 13.28 -1.62 -10.11
CA LEU A 503 13.69 -0.90 -8.89
C LEU A 503 13.39 0.61 -8.99
N ALA A 504 13.69 1.23 -10.14
CA ALA A 504 13.39 2.64 -10.38
C ALA A 504 11.88 2.96 -10.35
N ASN A 505 11.02 1.94 -10.51
CA ASN A 505 9.57 2.07 -10.46
C ASN A 505 8.96 1.69 -9.11
N MET A 506 9.76 1.31 -8.11
CA MET A 506 9.29 1.03 -6.75
C MET A 506 9.14 2.32 -5.93
N VAL A 507 8.17 2.33 -5.02
CA VAL A 507 7.97 3.37 -4.01
C VAL A 507 8.39 2.77 -2.66
N PRO A 508 9.45 3.28 -2.00
CA PRO A 508 9.96 2.71 -0.75
C PRO A 508 8.89 2.54 0.33
N VAL A 509 9.05 1.49 1.14
CA VAL A 509 8.33 1.22 2.40
C VAL A 509 9.30 1.41 3.57
N TYR A 510 8.82 1.64 4.79
CA TYR A 510 9.69 1.55 5.98
C TYR A 510 9.90 0.08 6.37
N GLU A 511 11.15 -0.35 6.55
CA GLU A 511 11.51 -1.65 7.15
C GLU A 511 12.06 -1.46 8.57
N SER A 512 11.70 -2.31 9.52
CA SER A 512 12.26 -2.31 10.89
C SER A 512 13.78 -2.47 10.93
N ARG A 513 14.42 -2.07 12.03
CA ARG A 513 15.80 -2.41 12.39
C ARG A 513 15.89 -3.90 12.73
N GLU A 514 14.93 -4.42 13.50
CA GLU A 514 14.81 -5.87 13.77
C GLU A 514 14.73 -6.64 12.44
N SER A 515 15.60 -7.64 12.29
CA SER A 515 15.82 -8.39 11.05
C SER A 515 16.00 -9.91 11.29
N LEU A 516 15.91 -10.35 12.55
CA LEU A 516 16.14 -11.74 13.00
C LEU A 516 14.88 -12.41 13.56
N HIS A 517 13.79 -11.65 13.77
CA HIS A 517 12.55 -12.17 14.32
C HIS A 517 11.38 -12.05 13.31
N PRO A 518 10.71 -13.15 12.91
CA PRO A 518 9.64 -13.12 11.90
C PRO A 518 8.41 -12.27 12.28
N VAL A 519 8.01 -12.26 13.56
CA VAL A 519 6.88 -11.46 14.05
C VAL A 519 7.24 -9.99 14.34
N LEU A 520 8.41 -9.73 14.94
CA LEU A 520 8.83 -8.39 15.37
C LEU A 520 9.54 -7.59 14.28
N SER A 521 10.00 -8.24 13.21
CA SER A 521 10.47 -7.57 12.00
C SER A 521 9.29 -7.25 11.09
N TYR A 522 9.26 -6.05 10.50
CA TYR A 522 8.11 -5.60 9.72
C TYR A 522 8.38 -4.53 8.69
N SER A 523 7.46 -4.48 7.71
CA SER A 523 7.31 -3.39 6.76
C SER A 523 6.05 -2.59 7.10
N SER A 524 6.10 -1.26 6.99
CA SER A 524 4.95 -0.40 7.32
C SER A 524 4.93 0.93 6.56
N ASP A 525 3.74 1.33 6.11
CA ASP A 525 3.50 2.64 5.52
C ASP A 525 3.06 3.69 6.57
N ASP A 526 2.81 3.29 7.83
CA ASP A 526 2.43 4.21 8.91
C ASP A 526 3.49 5.31 9.13
N TYR A 527 4.76 5.00 8.84
CA TYR A 527 5.90 5.93 8.93
C TYR A 527 5.64 7.26 8.20
N PHE A 528 4.96 7.20 7.07
CA PHE A 528 4.67 8.38 6.24
C PHE A 528 3.52 9.22 6.79
N GLY A 529 2.86 8.78 7.88
CA GLY A 529 1.77 9.45 8.57
C GLY A 529 2.15 10.11 9.91
N PHE A 530 3.38 9.92 10.41
CA PHE A 530 3.88 10.48 11.69
C PHE A 530 4.41 11.91 11.54
N MET A 531 3.63 12.88 11.97
CA MET A 531 3.90 14.30 11.68
C MET A 531 4.42 15.08 12.88
N ASP A 532 4.17 14.59 14.10
CA ASP A 532 4.49 15.32 15.32
C ASP A 532 6.00 15.43 15.56
N SER A 533 6.43 16.53 16.18
CA SER A 533 7.86 16.85 16.29
C SER A 533 8.67 15.83 17.11
N ASN A 534 8.05 15.17 18.09
CA ASN A 534 8.65 14.17 18.95
C ASN A 534 8.61 12.75 18.36
N GLU A 535 8.06 12.58 17.16
CA GLU A 535 7.94 11.29 16.49
C GLU A 535 9.09 11.05 15.49
N GLY A 536 8.93 10.04 14.63
CA GLY A 536 9.81 9.79 13.50
C GLY A 536 10.98 8.86 13.79
N GLU A 537 11.63 8.90 14.96
CA GLU A 537 12.72 7.94 15.28
C GLU A 537 12.21 6.49 15.24
N TRP A 538 10.92 6.35 15.56
CA TRP A 538 10.14 5.13 15.58
C TRP A 538 10.88 3.96 16.22
N THR A 539 11.03 4.05 17.55
CA THR A 539 11.62 2.95 18.32
C THR A 539 10.71 1.72 18.22
N GLU A 540 11.26 0.58 17.83
CA GLU A 540 10.49 -0.65 17.53
C GLU A 540 10.07 -1.42 18.80
N ASN A 541 9.41 -0.72 19.72
CA ASN A 541 8.82 -1.23 20.94
C ASN A 541 7.63 -0.33 21.33
N GLN A 542 7.01 -0.57 22.48
CA GLN A 542 5.85 0.20 22.95
C GLN A 542 6.12 1.71 23.11
N ASN A 543 7.38 2.13 23.31
CA ASN A 543 7.73 3.56 23.39
C ASN A 543 7.68 4.26 22.02
N GLY A 544 7.68 3.51 20.92
CA GLY A 544 7.49 4.06 19.58
C GLY A 544 6.06 3.96 19.08
N ASP A 545 5.09 3.82 19.98
CA ASP A 545 3.69 3.95 19.62
C ASP A 545 3.35 5.41 19.31
N HIS A 546 3.44 5.73 18.02
CA HIS A 546 3.06 7.00 17.42
C HIS A 546 1.65 6.95 16.85
N THR A 547 0.99 8.11 16.83
CA THR A 547 -0.28 8.28 16.14
C THR A 547 -0.04 8.74 14.71
N MET A 548 -0.94 8.35 13.81
CA MET A 548 -0.95 8.87 12.45
C MET A 548 -1.82 10.14 12.40
N GLU A 549 -1.28 11.22 11.83
CA GLU A 549 -2.04 12.44 11.56
C GLU A 549 -2.66 12.42 10.16
N VAL A 550 -2.05 11.68 9.24
CA VAL A 550 -2.43 11.56 7.83
C VAL A 550 -2.72 10.11 7.49
N GLY A 551 -3.83 9.83 6.81
CA GLY A 551 -4.19 8.47 6.37
C GLY A 551 -3.35 8.04 5.16
N VAL A 552 -2.71 6.87 5.26
CA VAL A 552 -1.82 6.35 4.21
C VAL A 552 -2.42 5.10 3.58
N GLY A 553 -2.30 4.98 2.26
CA GLY A 553 -2.64 3.76 1.52
C GLY A 553 -1.68 3.54 0.35
N ARG A 554 -1.60 2.30 -0.13
CA ARG A 554 -0.68 1.89 -1.21
C ARG A 554 -1.40 1.16 -2.33
N ILE A 555 -1.08 1.50 -3.57
CA ILE A 555 -1.41 0.69 -4.75
C ILE A 555 -0.10 0.05 -5.24
N PRO A 556 0.15 -1.24 -4.98
CA PRO A 556 1.41 -1.92 -5.28
C PRO A 556 1.50 -2.34 -6.76
N ALA A 557 1.30 -1.41 -7.69
CA ALA A 557 1.39 -1.69 -9.12
C ALA A 557 2.86 -1.83 -9.57
N ARG A 558 3.14 -2.88 -10.36
CA ARG A 558 4.45 -3.22 -10.94
C ARG A 558 4.54 -2.88 -12.44
N SER A 559 3.42 -2.50 -13.07
CA SER A 559 3.30 -2.18 -14.50
C SER A 559 2.31 -1.05 -14.78
N VAL A 560 2.35 -0.45 -15.99
CA VAL A 560 1.36 0.57 -16.40
C VAL A 560 -0.02 -0.07 -16.45
N GLU A 561 -0.06 -1.33 -16.87
CA GLU A 561 -1.27 -2.12 -17.08
C GLU A 561 -1.99 -2.38 -15.76
N GLU A 562 -1.26 -2.76 -14.72
CA GLU A 562 -1.80 -2.91 -13.36
C GLU A 562 -2.24 -1.56 -12.78
N ALA A 563 -1.44 -0.51 -12.96
CA ALA A 563 -1.80 0.85 -12.53
C ALA A 563 -3.11 1.30 -13.19
N ARG A 564 -3.25 1.10 -14.51
CA ARG A 564 -4.48 1.38 -15.25
C ARG A 564 -5.65 0.56 -14.71
N THR A 565 -5.45 -0.73 -14.51
CA THR A 565 -6.48 -1.66 -14.00
C THR A 565 -7.06 -1.17 -12.67
N VAL A 566 -6.22 -0.81 -11.70
CA VAL A 566 -6.69 -0.33 -10.40
C VAL A 566 -7.40 1.02 -10.52
N VAL A 567 -6.88 1.95 -11.32
CA VAL A 567 -7.52 3.26 -11.53
C VAL A 567 -8.87 3.12 -12.23
N ASP A 568 -9.00 2.22 -13.22
CA ASP A 568 -10.29 1.89 -13.85
C ASP A 568 -11.30 1.43 -12.80
N LYS A 569 -10.89 0.51 -11.90
CA LYS A 569 -11.75 0.00 -10.83
C LYS A 569 -12.18 1.09 -9.85
N LEU A 570 -11.26 1.94 -9.41
CA LEU A 570 -11.52 3.04 -8.47
C LEU A 570 -12.53 4.05 -9.02
N ILE A 571 -12.36 4.44 -10.30
CA ILE A 571 -13.26 5.36 -10.98
C ILE A 571 -14.64 4.71 -11.12
N ARG A 572 -14.70 3.50 -11.70
CA ARG A 572 -15.97 2.77 -11.92
C ARG A 572 -16.75 2.57 -10.63
N TYR A 573 -16.08 2.14 -9.54
CA TYR A 573 -16.71 1.94 -8.23
C TYR A 573 -17.39 3.21 -7.71
N SER A 574 -16.82 4.38 -7.99
CA SER A 574 -17.32 5.67 -7.48
C SER A 574 -18.36 6.32 -8.42
N SER A 575 -18.29 6.05 -9.73
CA SER A 575 -19.04 6.82 -10.73
C SER A 575 -20.09 6.04 -11.53
N ASP A 576 -20.11 4.72 -11.47
CA ASP A 576 -21.05 3.89 -12.25
C ASP A 576 -22.35 3.63 -11.46
N PRO A 577 -23.46 4.32 -11.76
CA PRO A 577 -24.73 4.12 -11.06
C PRO A 577 -25.34 2.74 -11.29
N SER A 578 -24.91 1.99 -12.31
CA SER A 578 -25.40 0.63 -12.54
C SER A 578 -24.93 -0.36 -11.46
N LEU A 579 -23.90 0.01 -10.70
CA LEU A 579 -23.40 -0.82 -9.60
C LEU A 579 -24.25 -0.70 -8.34
N THR A 580 -24.99 0.40 -8.14
CA THR A 580 -25.82 0.66 -6.96
C THR A 580 -26.79 -0.50 -6.67
N GLY A 581 -26.88 -0.95 -5.42
CA GLY A 581 -27.76 -2.06 -5.04
C GLY A 581 -27.54 -2.59 -3.62
N ASP A 582 -28.43 -3.50 -3.20
CA ASP A 582 -28.53 -4.04 -1.83
C ASP A 582 -27.21 -4.65 -1.29
N TRP A 583 -26.26 -5.00 -2.16
CA TRP A 583 -24.91 -5.45 -1.79
C TRP A 583 -24.17 -4.45 -0.90
N GLN A 584 -24.47 -3.15 -1.03
CA GLN A 584 -23.91 -2.06 -0.21
C GLN A 584 -24.33 -2.16 1.27
N SER A 585 -25.30 -3.01 1.61
CA SER A 585 -25.72 -3.26 2.99
C SER A 585 -25.10 -4.53 3.61
N ARG A 586 -24.45 -5.37 2.82
CA ARG A 586 -24.09 -6.74 3.21
C ARG A 586 -22.63 -6.83 3.63
N LEU A 587 -22.37 -7.56 4.72
CA LEU A 587 -21.03 -7.84 5.23
C LEU A 587 -20.89 -9.35 5.43
N MET A 588 -19.72 -9.90 5.14
CA MET A 588 -19.41 -11.31 5.39
C MET A 588 -18.26 -11.41 6.39
N LEU A 589 -18.48 -12.06 7.53
CA LEU A 589 -17.51 -12.26 8.60
C LEU A 589 -17.17 -13.75 8.69
N ILE A 590 -15.96 -14.08 8.27
CA ILE A 590 -15.45 -15.44 8.13
C ILE A 590 -14.50 -15.74 9.28
N ALA A 591 -14.64 -16.90 9.93
CA ALA A 591 -13.75 -17.31 11.00
C ALA A 591 -13.26 -18.75 10.84
N ASP A 592 -11.95 -18.89 11.06
CA ASP A 592 -11.25 -20.16 11.27
C ASP A 592 -11.74 -20.85 12.56
N ASP A 593 -11.57 -22.17 12.68
CA ASP A 593 -12.18 -23.03 13.70
C ASP A 593 -11.23 -23.55 14.79
N GLY A 594 -9.93 -23.32 14.66
CA GLY A 594 -8.91 -23.67 15.66
C GLY A 594 -8.89 -22.80 16.93
N ASP A 595 -7.80 -22.97 17.71
CA ASP A 595 -7.40 -22.10 18.84
C ASP A 595 -8.48 -21.85 19.91
N TYR A 596 -9.18 -22.89 20.36
CA TYR A 596 -10.20 -22.77 21.42
C TYR A 596 -11.33 -21.77 21.05
N ASN A 597 -11.69 -21.71 19.76
CA ASN A 597 -12.70 -20.84 19.15
C ASN A 597 -12.39 -19.32 19.19
N ILE A 598 -11.16 -18.89 19.43
CA ILE A 598 -10.87 -17.44 19.55
C ILE A 598 -11.30 -16.66 18.30
N HIS A 599 -11.02 -17.18 17.10
CA HIS A 599 -11.35 -16.53 15.83
C HIS A 599 -12.87 -16.40 15.61
N GLN A 600 -13.63 -17.46 15.97
CA GLN A 600 -15.09 -17.47 15.88
C GLN A 600 -15.72 -16.50 16.88
N GLN A 601 -15.18 -16.43 18.10
CA GLN A 601 -15.61 -15.47 19.12
C GLN A 601 -15.37 -14.03 18.67
N ASP A 602 -14.21 -13.75 18.09
CA ASP A 602 -13.83 -12.44 17.58
C ASP A 602 -14.75 -11.99 16.43
N ALA A 603 -14.99 -12.87 15.45
CA ALA A 603 -15.89 -12.59 14.33
C ALA A 603 -17.35 -12.38 14.79
N ASP A 604 -17.85 -13.20 15.73
CA ASP A 604 -19.17 -13.00 16.33
C ASP A 604 -19.26 -11.68 17.13
N GLN A 605 -18.18 -11.29 17.82
CA GLN A 605 -18.11 -10.01 18.51
C GLN A 605 -18.21 -8.85 17.51
N MET A 606 -17.54 -8.94 16.35
CA MET A 606 -17.62 -7.90 15.31
C MET A 606 -19.03 -7.82 14.74
N ALA A 607 -19.66 -8.97 14.48
CA ALA A 607 -21.04 -9.05 14.03
C ALA A 607 -22.00 -8.33 14.99
N ARG A 608 -21.89 -8.63 16.30
CA ARG A 608 -22.70 -7.99 17.35
C ARG A 608 -22.44 -6.49 17.46
N SER A 609 -21.20 -6.04 17.24
CA SER A 609 -20.86 -4.62 17.23
C SER A 609 -21.57 -3.89 16.09
N VAL A 610 -21.53 -4.46 14.87
CA VAL A 610 -22.25 -3.90 13.71
C VAL A 610 -23.76 -3.89 13.96
N GLU A 611 -24.34 -4.99 14.42
CA GLU A 611 -25.78 -5.10 14.73
C GLU A 611 -26.24 -4.03 15.73
N LYS A 612 -25.34 -3.60 16.63
CA LYS A 612 -25.63 -2.57 17.64
C LYS A 612 -25.38 -1.14 17.15
N THR A 613 -24.27 -0.89 16.47
CA THR A 613 -23.78 0.46 16.15
C THR A 613 -24.17 0.92 14.75
N ALA A 614 -24.34 -0.02 13.83
CA ALA A 614 -24.71 0.21 12.44
C ALA A 614 -25.82 -0.79 12.03
N PRO A 615 -26.97 -0.81 12.72
CA PRO A 615 -27.98 -1.87 12.68
C PRO A 615 -28.66 -2.08 11.32
N ALA A 616 -28.40 -1.21 10.36
CA ALA A 616 -28.94 -1.27 9.01
C ALA A 616 -28.05 -2.08 8.05
N TYR A 617 -26.79 -2.32 8.42
CA TYR A 617 -25.90 -3.26 7.74
C TYR A 617 -26.15 -4.69 8.25
N ARG A 618 -25.91 -5.67 7.39
CA ARG A 618 -26.28 -7.08 7.59
C ARG A 618 -25.03 -7.96 7.69
N PRO A 619 -24.50 -8.20 8.91
CA PRO A 619 -23.36 -9.10 9.08
C PRO A 619 -23.80 -10.56 8.97
N GLN A 620 -23.25 -11.27 8.00
CA GLN A 620 -23.35 -12.71 7.86
C GLN A 620 -22.16 -13.38 8.55
N ARG A 621 -22.43 -14.27 9.51
CA ARG A 621 -21.43 -15.10 10.17
C ARG A 621 -21.19 -16.37 9.34
N VAL A 622 -19.94 -16.66 9.03
CA VAL A 622 -19.52 -17.86 8.29
C VAL A 622 -18.36 -18.48 9.03
N PHE A 623 -18.66 -19.38 9.96
CA PHE A 623 -17.64 -20.08 10.74
C PHE A 623 -17.35 -21.42 10.08
N LEU A 624 -16.07 -21.76 9.91
CA LEU A 624 -15.68 -23.02 9.25
C LEU A 624 -16.33 -24.21 9.95
N ASP A 625 -16.34 -24.19 11.28
CA ASP A 625 -16.94 -25.23 12.14
C ASP A 625 -18.48 -25.32 12.07
N ASP A 626 -19.17 -24.45 11.34
CA ASP A 626 -20.60 -24.64 11.04
C ASP A 626 -20.83 -25.71 9.95
N TYR A 627 -19.77 -26.11 9.24
CA TYR A 627 -19.85 -26.97 8.06
C TYR A 627 -18.98 -28.24 8.22
N PRO A 628 -19.42 -29.39 7.69
CA PRO A 628 -18.59 -30.59 7.67
C PRO A 628 -17.30 -30.38 6.88
N GLN A 629 -16.21 -30.96 7.38
CA GLN A 629 -14.89 -30.88 6.76
C GLN A 629 -14.52 -32.18 6.05
N GLU A 630 -13.77 -32.06 4.96
CA GLU A 630 -13.35 -33.17 4.12
C GLU A 630 -11.82 -33.32 4.16
N ASN A 631 -11.34 -34.53 4.44
CA ASN A 631 -9.90 -34.83 4.38
C ASN A 631 -9.50 -35.27 2.97
N THR A 632 -8.61 -34.53 2.34
CA THR A 632 -8.05 -34.85 1.02
C THR A 632 -6.57 -35.20 1.11
N SER A 633 -5.99 -35.75 0.03
CA SER A 633 -4.53 -35.95 -0.06
C SER A 633 -3.72 -34.66 0.00
N THR A 634 -4.37 -33.51 -0.21
CA THR A 634 -3.78 -32.18 -0.17
C THR A 634 -4.09 -31.40 1.11
N GLY A 635 -4.63 -32.07 2.14
CA GLY A 635 -5.04 -31.43 3.41
C GLY A 635 -6.56 -31.42 3.61
N GLN A 636 -6.99 -30.87 4.74
CA GLN A 636 -8.39 -30.66 5.11
C GLN A 636 -9.00 -29.58 4.22
N LYS A 637 -10.30 -29.66 3.96
CA LYS A 637 -11.05 -28.68 3.15
C LYS A 637 -12.45 -28.47 3.68
N VAL A 638 -12.98 -27.28 3.43
CA VAL A 638 -14.41 -26.96 3.65
C VAL A 638 -15.05 -26.45 2.34
N PRO A 639 -15.34 -27.33 1.35
CA PRO A 639 -15.76 -26.91 0.01
C PRO A 639 -17.03 -26.03 -0.01
N VAL A 640 -17.91 -26.21 0.97
CA VAL A 640 -19.13 -25.38 1.13
C VAL A 640 -18.76 -23.91 1.40
N VAL A 641 -17.73 -23.67 2.22
CA VAL A 641 -17.24 -22.31 2.52
C VAL A 641 -16.58 -21.69 1.30
N ASN A 642 -15.75 -22.43 0.55
CA ASN A 642 -15.20 -21.94 -0.74
C ASN A 642 -16.32 -21.48 -1.68
N LYS A 643 -17.37 -22.30 -1.84
CA LYS A 643 -18.52 -21.96 -2.69
C LYS A 643 -19.26 -20.73 -2.19
N LEU A 644 -19.46 -20.60 -0.87
CA LEU A 644 -20.14 -19.46 -0.27
C LEU A 644 -19.35 -18.15 -0.45
N ILE A 645 -18.02 -18.20 -0.31
CA ILE A 645 -17.12 -17.06 -0.57
C ILE A 645 -17.20 -16.67 -2.05
N ASN A 646 -17.02 -17.63 -2.97
CA ASN A 646 -17.04 -17.37 -4.41
C ASN A 646 -18.39 -16.78 -4.88
N GLN A 647 -19.49 -17.28 -4.32
CA GLN A 647 -20.82 -16.72 -4.59
C GLN A 647 -20.98 -15.30 -4.02
N SER A 648 -20.52 -15.07 -2.78
CA SER A 648 -20.58 -13.75 -2.14
C SER A 648 -19.77 -12.69 -2.88
N ILE A 649 -18.59 -13.06 -3.40
CA ILE A 649 -17.77 -12.18 -4.25
C ILE A 649 -18.56 -11.75 -5.48
N ALA A 650 -19.22 -12.69 -6.14
CA ALA A 650 -19.91 -12.41 -7.37
C ALA A 650 -21.24 -11.66 -7.19
N ASP A 651 -21.98 -11.94 -6.12
CA ASP A 651 -23.21 -11.22 -5.77
C ASP A 651 -22.93 -9.79 -5.28
N GLY A 652 -21.74 -9.59 -4.71
CA GLY A 652 -21.26 -8.35 -4.13
C GLY A 652 -21.48 -8.30 -2.61
N GLN A 653 -20.46 -7.81 -1.92
CA GLN A 653 -20.45 -7.49 -0.49
C GLN A 653 -19.84 -6.10 -0.32
N LEU A 654 -20.26 -5.33 0.68
CA LEU A 654 -19.56 -4.08 1.00
C LEU A 654 -18.21 -4.38 1.64
N ILE A 655 -18.21 -5.32 2.61
CA ILE A 655 -17.01 -5.73 3.36
C ILE A 655 -16.98 -7.26 3.48
N ILE A 656 -15.80 -7.85 3.25
CA ILE A 656 -15.49 -9.23 3.61
C ILE A 656 -14.37 -9.18 4.65
N ASN A 657 -14.64 -9.69 5.86
CA ASN A 657 -13.67 -9.74 6.95
C ASN A 657 -13.35 -11.21 7.26
N TYR A 658 -12.07 -11.54 7.34
CA TYR A 658 -11.58 -12.86 7.73
C TYR A 658 -10.73 -12.75 8.99
N SER A 659 -10.99 -13.60 9.98
CA SER A 659 -10.19 -13.76 11.20
C SER A 659 -9.73 -15.21 11.33
N GLY A 660 -8.42 -15.45 11.40
CA GLY A 660 -7.89 -16.81 11.46
C GLY A 660 -6.46 -16.97 10.94
N HIS A 661 -6.01 -18.21 10.80
CA HIS A 661 -4.72 -18.54 10.20
C HIS A 661 -4.67 -18.21 8.72
N GLY A 662 -3.46 -18.03 8.21
CA GLY A 662 -3.23 -17.70 6.81
C GLY A 662 -1.77 -17.45 6.54
N GLY A 663 -1.46 -17.30 5.26
CA GLY A 663 -0.11 -17.01 4.81
C GLY A 663 -0.13 -16.13 3.58
N ILE A 664 1.02 -16.06 2.90
CA ILE A 664 1.20 -15.17 1.75
C ILE A 664 0.24 -15.53 0.60
N LEU A 665 -0.13 -16.81 0.44
CA LEU A 665 -0.80 -17.34 -0.76
C LEU A 665 -2.25 -17.84 -0.52
N GLY A 666 -2.77 -17.72 0.70
CA GLY A 666 -4.10 -18.24 1.01
C GLY A 666 -4.54 -18.02 2.46
N LEU A 667 -5.80 -18.36 2.74
CA LEU A 667 -6.46 -18.24 4.04
C LEU A 667 -6.89 -19.62 4.55
N ALA A 668 -6.67 -19.85 5.85
CA ALA A 668 -6.91 -21.09 6.59
C ALA A 668 -6.12 -22.32 6.07
N ASP A 669 -5.84 -23.28 6.95
CA ASP A 669 -5.20 -24.54 6.53
C ASP A 669 -6.15 -25.38 5.66
N GLU A 670 -7.46 -25.14 5.80
CA GLU A 670 -8.56 -25.74 5.05
C GLU A 670 -8.72 -25.16 3.63
N GLN A 671 -7.83 -24.24 3.24
CA GLN A 671 -7.76 -23.67 1.87
C GLN A 671 -9.06 -22.99 1.44
N ILE A 672 -9.69 -22.19 2.31
CA ILE A 672 -10.98 -21.53 2.00
C ILE A 672 -10.86 -20.40 0.98
N VAL A 673 -9.66 -19.84 0.83
CA VAL A 673 -9.29 -18.93 -0.27
C VAL A 673 -7.88 -19.28 -0.74
N THR A 674 -7.76 -19.76 -1.98
CA THR A 674 -6.48 -20.03 -2.64
C THR A 674 -6.18 -18.99 -3.71
N LEU A 675 -4.94 -18.98 -4.23
CA LEU A 675 -4.60 -18.17 -5.41
C LEU A 675 -5.49 -18.49 -6.61
N GLN A 676 -5.85 -19.77 -6.79
CA GLN A 676 -6.70 -20.19 -7.89
C GLN A 676 -8.12 -19.63 -7.75
N ASP A 677 -8.66 -19.59 -6.52
CA ASP A 677 -9.94 -18.92 -6.25
C ASP A 677 -9.87 -17.44 -6.63
N ILE A 678 -8.85 -16.73 -6.14
CA ILE A 678 -8.65 -15.28 -6.40
C ILE A 678 -8.57 -14.99 -7.91
N LEU A 679 -7.82 -15.80 -8.66
CA LEU A 679 -7.68 -15.66 -10.12
C LEU A 679 -8.96 -16.01 -10.88
N SER A 680 -9.85 -16.81 -10.29
CA SER A 680 -11.14 -17.17 -10.87
C SER A 680 -12.25 -16.15 -10.63
N TRP A 681 -12.05 -15.22 -9.68
CA TRP A 681 -13.08 -14.25 -9.28
C TRP A 681 -13.46 -13.31 -10.42
N LYS A 682 -14.78 -13.16 -10.57
CA LYS A 682 -15.43 -12.31 -11.57
C LYS A 682 -16.52 -11.49 -10.87
N ASN A 683 -16.25 -10.22 -10.62
CA ASN A 683 -17.19 -9.33 -9.94
C ASN A 683 -16.94 -7.85 -10.28
N LYS A 684 -18.02 -7.13 -10.55
CA LYS A 684 -17.99 -5.66 -10.75
C LYS A 684 -18.19 -4.89 -9.45
N ARG A 685 -18.94 -5.48 -8.51
CA ARG A 685 -19.16 -4.98 -7.14
C ARG A 685 -18.01 -5.47 -6.28
N LEU A 686 -17.08 -4.57 -5.99
CA LEU A 686 -15.79 -4.88 -5.40
C LEU A 686 -15.84 -4.65 -3.87
N PRO A 687 -15.77 -5.68 -3.03
CA PRO A 687 -15.74 -5.50 -1.58
C PRO A 687 -14.43 -4.87 -1.11
N LEU A 688 -14.48 -4.23 0.07
CA LEU A 688 -13.30 -4.02 0.89
C LEU A 688 -12.99 -5.33 1.63
N PHE A 689 -11.76 -5.83 1.55
CA PHE A 689 -11.32 -6.95 2.37
C PHE A 689 -10.65 -6.47 3.66
N VAL A 690 -10.88 -7.19 4.74
CA VAL A 690 -10.16 -7.03 6.01
C VAL A 690 -9.65 -8.40 6.43
N THR A 691 -8.34 -8.59 6.45
CA THR A 691 -7.70 -9.88 6.71
C THR A 691 -6.89 -9.84 7.99
N ALA A 692 -7.55 -10.22 9.09
CA ALA A 692 -6.98 -10.41 10.41
C ALA A 692 -6.26 -11.77 10.49
N THR A 693 -5.15 -11.88 9.77
CA THR A 693 -4.38 -13.11 9.57
C THR A 693 -2.89 -12.82 9.42
N CYS A 694 -2.04 -13.83 9.27
CA CYS A 694 -0.61 -13.64 9.06
C CYS A 694 -0.26 -13.33 7.59
N GLN A 695 0.52 -12.27 7.36
CA GLN A 695 1.28 -11.96 6.12
C GLN A 695 0.57 -12.09 4.76
N PHE A 696 -0.75 -11.92 4.69
CA PHE A 696 -1.53 -12.07 3.44
C PHE A 696 -1.25 -10.96 2.42
N GLY A 697 -0.73 -9.81 2.86
CA GLY A 697 -0.32 -8.67 2.05
C GLY A 697 1.17 -8.37 2.17
N ARG A 698 2.02 -9.39 2.03
CA ARG A 698 3.49 -9.25 1.99
C ARG A 698 3.97 -8.58 0.69
N TYR A 699 3.62 -7.30 0.50
CA TYR A 699 3.90 -6.53 -0.72
C TYR A 699 5.36 -6.04 -0.82
N ASP A 700 6.14 -6.10 0.26
CA ASP A 700 7.55 -5.66 0.25
C ASP A 700 8.52 -6.77 -0.21
N ASP A 701 8.04 -7.99 -0.47
CA ASP A 701 8.87 -9.04 -1.04
C ASP A 701 8.63 -9.15 -2.56
N PRO A 702 9.52 -8.60 -3.40
CA PRO A 702 9.32 -8.59 -4.85
C PRO A 702 9.44 -9.99 -5.49
N SER A 703 9.85 -11.00 -4.74
CA SER A 703 9.95 -12.39 -5.23
C SER A 703 8.64 -13.15 -5.20
N VAL A 704 7.60 -12.59 -4.59
CA VAL A 704 6.26 -13.18 -4.49
C VAL A 704 5.18 -12.17 -4.89
N SER A 705 4.04 -12.68 -5.33
CA SER A 705 2.80 -11.91 -5.42
C SER A 705 1.86 -12.45 -4.36
N SER A 706 1.60 -11.63 -3.35
CA SER A 706 0.74 -12.02 -2.23
C SER A 706 -0.73 -12.14 -2.66
N GLY A 707 -1.51 -12.92 -1.91
CA GLY A 707 -2.95 -13.07 -2.14
C GLY A 707 -3.68 -11.72 -2.11
N ALA A 708 -3.24 -10.79 -1.25
CA ALA A 708 -3.78 -9.44 -1.23
C ALA A 708 -3.47 -8.63 -2.49
N GLU A 709 -2.23 -8.68 -3.00
CA GLU A 709 -1.85 -8.02 -4.26
C GLU A 709 -2.66 -8.58 -5.43
N LEU A 710 -2.78 -9.91 -5.55
CA LEU A 710 -3.56 -10.54 -6.62
C LEU A 710 -5.05 -10.17 -6.54
N THR A 711 -5.59 -10.09 -5.33
CA THR A 711 -6.98 -9.66 -5.10
C THR A 711 -7.20 -8.20 -5.51
N LEU A 712 -6.24 -7.31 -5.22
CA LEU A 712 -6.32 -5.89 -5.57
C LEU A 712 -6.00 -5.61 -7.04
N LEU A 713 -5.10 -6.36 -7.67
CA LEU A 713 -4.61 -6.10 -9.03
C LEU A 713 -5.38 -6.89 -10.09
N SER A 714 -6.27 -7.80 -9.68
CA SER A 714 -7.11 -8.58 -10.61
C SER A 714 -7.92 -7.69 -11.56
N ARG A 715 -7.92 -8.07 -12.84
CA ARG A 715 -8.63 -7.39 -13.93
C ARG A 715 -10.10 -7.79 -14.03
N THR A 716 -10.42 -9.02 -13.64
CA THR A 716 -11.77 -9.61 -13.76
C THR A 716 -12.63 -9.37 -12.53
N GLY A 717 -12.02 -8.96 -11.40
CA GLY A 717 -12.74 -8.78 -10.15
C GLY A 717 -11.81 -8.53 -8.96
N GLY A 718 -12.08 -9.24 -7.87
CA GLY A 718 -11.36 -9.14 -6.60
C GLY A 718 -11.92 -8.04 -5.71
N ALA A 719 -11.04 -7.23 -5.14
CA ALA A 719 -11.38 -6.20 -4.16
C ALA A 719 -11.18 -4.77 -4.68
N ILE A 720 -11.81 -3.81 -4.00
CA ILE A 720 -11.57 -2.37 -4.20
C ILE A 720 -10.40 -1.86 -3.36
N GLY A 721 -10.09 -2.58 -2.27
CA GLY A 721 -8.99 -2.34 -1.35
C GLY A 721 -8.93 -3.44 -0.29
N LEU A 722 -7.84 -3.49 0.46
CA LEU A 722 -7.64 -4.41 1.57
C LEU A 722 -7.00 -3.72 2.77
N LEU A 723 -7.49 -4.01 3.97
CA LEU A 723 -6.76 -3.80 5.22
C LEU A 723 -6.18 -5.15 5.63
N THR A 724 -4.87 -5.32 5.47
CA THR A 724 -4.21 -6.63 5.54
C THR A 724 -2.87 -6.55 6.25
N THR A 725 -2.33 -7.69 6.65
CA THR A 725 -1.03 -7.82 7.29
C THR A 725 0.12 -8.01 6.31
N THR A 726 1.27 -7.41 6.60
CA THR A 726 2.54 -7.53 5.86
C THR A 726 3.42 -8.64 6.43
N ARG A 727 3.18 -9.06 7.67
CA ARG A 727 3.97 -10.04 8.45
C ARG A 727 3.09 -10.89 9.37
N PRO A 728 3.65 -11.96 9.98
CA PRO A 728 2.98 -12.68 11.06
C PRO A 728 2.54 -11.75 12.21
N VAL A 729 1.41 -12.10 12.83
CA VAL A 729 0.76 -11.31 13.88
C VAL A 729 0.11 -12.23 14.91
N TYR A 730 -0.19 -11.70 16.09
CA TYR A 730 -0.91 -12.43 17.14
C TYR A 730 -2.43 -12.19 17.07
N ALA A 731 -3.22 -13.22 17.36
CA ALA A 731 -4.68 -13.17 17.34
C ALA A 731 -5.27 -12.04 18.20
N ASN A 732 -4.71 -11.81 19.41
CA ASN A 732 -5.16 -10.73 20.29
C ASN A 732 -4.96 -9.33 19.68
N THR A 733 -3.92 -9.13 18.87
CA THR A 733 -3.68 -7.84 18.20
C THR A 733 -4.63 -7.66 17.01
N ASN A 734 -4.95 -8.76 16.32
CA ASN A 734 -5.97 -8.77 15.27
C ASN A 734 -7.34 -8.35 15.78
N LEU A 735 -7.75 -8.84 16.96
CA LEU A 735 -9.00 -8.46 17.60
C LEU A 735 -9.08 -6.94 17.85
N LEU A 736 -8.04 -6.35 18.44
CA LEU A 736 -7.99 -4.90 18.74
C LEU A 736 -8.12 -4.06 17.46
N LEU A 737 -7.43 -4.46 16.39
CA LEU A 737 -7.49 -3.79 15.09
C LEU A 737 -8.86 -3.93 14.43
N ASN A 738 -9.45 -5.13 14.43
CA ASN A 738 -10.78 -5.36 13.87
C ASN A 738 -11.85 -4.56 14.61
N GLN A 739 -11.77 -4.50 15.95
CA GLN A 739 -12.67 -3.66 16.76
C GLN A 739 -12.54 -2.19 16.37
N ALA A 740 -11.31 -1.66 16.36
CA ALA A 740 -11.05 -0.27 15.99
C ALA A 740 -11.50 0.06 14.56
N PHE A 741 -11.41 -0.90 13.64
CA PHE A 741 -11.94 -0.77 12.28
C PHE A 741 -13.46 -0.62 12.26
N TYR A 742 -14.21 -1.53 12.90
CA TYR A 742 -15.68 -1.45 12.90
C TYR A 742 -16.22 -0.24 13.68
N ASP A 743 -15.48 0.24 14.69
CA ASP A 743 -15.78 1.50 15.39
C ASP A 743 -15.59 2.74 14.51
N ALA A 744 -14.80 2.64 13.43
CA ALA A 744 -14.48 3.73 12.53
C ALA A 744 -15.27 3.69 11.21
N VAL A 745 -15.39 2.53 10.56
CA VAL A 745 -15.85 2.42 9.16
C VAL A 745 -17.27 2.94 8.92
N PHE A 746 -18.17 2.80 9.89
CA PHE A 746 -19.55 3.29 9.79
C PHE A 746 -19.81 4.60 10.54
N LYS A 747 -18.75 5.28 11.03
CA LYS A 747 -18.86 6.49 11.84
C LYS A 747 -18.54 7.74 10.99
N PRO A 748 -19.51 8.65 10.78
CA PRO A 748 -19.26 9.87 10.03
C PRO A 748 -18.16 10.77 10.63
N VAL A 749 -17.32 11.35 9.78
CA VAL A 749 -16.30 12.35 10.10
C VAL A 749 -16.79 13.71 9.61
N VAL A 750 -17.05 14.63 10.54
CA VAL A 750 -17.62 15.97 10.24
C VAL A 750 -18.92 15.87 9.40
N GLY A 751 -19.78 14.90 9.76
CA GLY A 751 -21.09 14.71 9.14
C GLY A 751 -21.10 13.98 7.79
N GLN A 752 -19.95 13.52 7.28
CA GLN A 752 -19.84 12.71 6.07
C GLN A 752 -19.30 11.32 6.39
N MET A 753 -19.73 10.29 5.64
CA MET A 753 -19.17 8.95 5.82
C MET A 753 -17.65 8.94 5.54
N PRO A 754 -16.86 8.14 6.29
CA PRO A 754 -15.41 8.25 6.28
C PRO A 754 -14.81 7.71 4.97
N ARG A 755 -13.69 8.31 4.54
CA ARG A 755 -12.84 7.74 3.49
C ARG A 755 -11.90 6.69 4.10
N LEU A 756 -11.36 5.79 3.29
CA LEU A 756 -10.52 4.68 3.77
C LEU A 756 -9.30 5.15 4.57
N GLY A 757 -8.72 6.30 4.23
CA GLY A 757 -7.64 6.91 4.99
C GLY A 757 -8.07 7.41 6.37
N ASP A 758 -9.30 7.90 6.52
CA ASP A 758 -9.85 8.25 7.84
C ASP A 758 -10.07 7.00 8.69
N VAL A 759 -10.62 5.94 8.07
CA VAL A 759 -10.80 4.64 8.70
C VAL A 759 -9.45 4.08 9.14
N MET A 760 -8.48 3.99 8.24
CA MET A 760 -7.14 3.46 8.52
C MET A 760 -6.43 4.23 9.65
N ARG A 761 -6.44 5.57 9.60
CA ARG A 761 -5.87 6.42 10.64
C ARG A 761 -6.53 6.17 12.01
N SER A 762 -7.87 6.12 12.04
CA SER A 762 -8.63 5.84 13.27
C SER A 762 -8.36 4.44 13.79
N THR A 763 -8.35 3.43 12.91
CA THR A 763 -8.07 2.04 13.26
C THR A 763 -6.71 1.94 13.93
N LYS A 764 -5.65 2.48 13.32
CA LYS A 764 -4.27 2.43 13.83
C LYS A 764 -4.13 3.14 15.17
N ASN A 765 -4.65 4.36 15.28
CA ASN A 765 -4.49 5.16 16.49
C ASN A 765 -5.25 4.58 17.70
N ASN A 766 -6.33 3.82 17.47
CA ASN A 766 -7.14 3.22 18.54
C ASN A 766 -6.81 1.73 18.81
N SER A 767 -5.73 1.21 18.23
CA SER A 767 -5.31 -0.20 18.39
C SER A 767 -3.80 -0.36 18.67
N LEU A 768 -3.15 0.72 19.12
CA LEU A 768 -1.72 0.75 19.43
C LEU A 768 -1.31 -0.39 20.37
N SER A 769 -0.33 -1.19 19.93
CA SER A 769 0.14 -2.39 20.64
C SER A 769 1.59 -2.69 20.23
N GLY A 770 2.44 -1.65 20.22
CA GLY A 770 3.83 -1.75 19.78
C GLY A 770 3.99 -2.21 18.32
N PRO A 771 5.10 -2.93 18.00
CA PRO A 771 5.45 -3.35 16.65
C PRO A 771 4.36 -4.13 15.90
N VAL A 772 3.58 -4.96 16.58
CA VAL A 772 2.63 -5.89 15.93
C VAL A 772 1.45 -5.14 15.28
N ASN A 773 1.06 -3.98 15.82
CA ASN A 773 0.08 -3.10 15.18
C ASN A 773 0.56 -2.62 13.80
N ARG A 774 1.88 -2.51 13.60
CA ARG A 774 2.50 -1.86 12.44
C ARG A 774 2.55 -2.74 11.21
N ASN A 775 2.26 -4.03 11.40
CA ASN A 775 2.17 -5.03 10.34
C ASN A 775 0.91 -4.86 9.49
N PHE A 776 -0.05 -4.01 9.86
CA PHE A 776 -1.25 -3.79 9.05
C PHE A 776 -1.08 -2.63 8.07
N ALA A 777 -1.50 -2.81 6.82
CA ALA A 777 -1.46 -1.80 5.77
C ALA A 777 -2.80 -1.69 5.05
N LEU A 778 -3.08 -0.49 4.51
CA LEU A 778 -4.14 -0.29 3.53
C LEU A 778 -3.56 -0.47 2.12
N LEU A 779 -3.87 -1.59 1.48
CA LEU A 779 -3.64 -1.78 0.05
C LEU A 779 -4.86 -1.24 -0.70
N GLY A 780 -4.79 0.00 -1.17
CA GLY A 780 -5.89 0.71 -1.83
C GLY A 780 -5.70 2.23 -1.80
N ASP A 781 -6.67 2.96 -2.37
CA ASP A 781 -6.69 4.43 -2.36
C ASP A 781 -7.24 4.96 -1.03
N PRO A 782 -6.45 5.67 -0.20
CA PRO A 782 -6.90 6.23 1.07
C PRO A 782 -7.96 7.33 0.90
N SER A 783 -8.07 7.94 -0.28
CA SER A 783 -9.09 8.93 -0.57
C SER A 783 -10.42 8.31 -1.02
N LEU A 784 -10.49 7.00 -1.24
CA LEU A 784 -11.75 6.35 -1.62
C LEU A 784 -12.76 6.38 -0.46
N GLN A 785 -14.01 6.71 -0.77
CA GLN A 785 -15.15 6.44 0.10
C GLN A 785 -15.80 5.13 -0.36
N LEU A 786 -16.10 4.21 0.56
CA LEU A 786 -16.88 3.02 0.19
C LEU A 786 -18.27 3.43 -0.29
N ALA A 787 -18.95 2.52 -0.98
CA ALA A 787 -20.30 2.73 -1.51
C ALA A 787 -21.36 2.75 -0.38
N TYR A 788 -21.22 3.66 0.57
CA TYR A 788 -22.18 3.87 1.66
C TYR A 788 -23.46 4.50 1.13
N PRO A 789 -24.64 3.96 1.52
CA PRO A 789 -25.89 4.59 1.15
C PRO A 789 -26.05 6.01 1.68
N THR A 790 -26.63 6.88 0.85
CA THR A 790 -26.59 8.34 1.07
C THR A 790 -27.85 8.92 1.73
N ALA A 791 -28.95 8.17 1.75
CA ALA A 791 -30.19 8.51 2.45
C ALA A 791 -30.59 7.42 3.46
N GLN A 792 -31.66 7.67 4.23
CA GLN A 792 -32.19 6.76 5.24
C GLN A 792 -33.59 6.26 4.85
N ALA A 793 -33.83 4.96 4.90
CA ALA A 793 -35.17 4.38 4.77
C ALA A 793 -35.76 4.14 6.17
N VAL A 794 -36.92 4.75 6.47
CA VAL A 794 -37.49 4.74 7.83
C VAL A 794 -38.89 4.16 7.84
N LEU A 795 -39.13 3.16 8.68
CA LEU A 795 -40.48 2.68 8.98
C LEU A 795 -41.20 3.72 9.85
N THR A 796 -42.44 4.07 9.49
CA THR A 796 -43.24 5.09 10.20
C THR A 796 -44.53 4.53 10.78
N GLN A 797 -45.10 3.48 10.18
CA GLN A 797 -46.35 2.88 10.64
C GLN A 797 -46.36 1.35 10.45
N VAL A 798 -47.02 0.68 11.39
CA VAL A 798 -47.36 -0.75 11.35
C VAL A 798 -48.87 -0.86 11.51
N ASN A 799 -49.56 -1.50 10.56
CA ASN A 799 -51.02 -1.63 10.54
C ASN A 799 -51.75 -0.29 10.73
N SER A 800 -51.31 0.73 9.98
CA SER A 800 -51.79 2.12 10.02
C SER A 800 -51.65 2.84 11.36
N LYS A 801 -50.92 2.26 12.33
CA LYS A 801 -50.57 2.90 13.60
C LYS A 801 -49.14 3.40 13.55
N PRO A 802 -48.84 4.62 14.02
CA PRO A 802 -47.48 5.12 14.12
C PRO A 802 -46.59 4.18 14.95
N VAL A 803 -45.37 3.94 14.47
CA VAL A 803 -44.35 3.27 15.28
C VAL A 803 -43.90 4.21 16.40
N ALA A 804 -43.77 3.68 17.61
CA ALA A 804 -43.26 4.41 18.76
C ALA A 804 -42.31 3.51 19.56
N ALA A 805 -41.27 4.09 20.15
CA ALA A 805 -40.23 3.34 20.85
C ALA A 805 -40.77 2.58 22.09
N ASP A 806 -41.84 3.08 22.69
CA ASP A 806 -42.52 2.54 23.87
C ASP A 806 -43.67 1.58 23.55
N ARG A 807 -44.00 1.39 22.27
CA ARG A 807 -45.13 0.56 21.83
C ARG A 807 -44.73 -0.36 20.67
N ALA A 808 -44.30 -1.56 21.00
CA ALA A 808 -44.08 -2.61 20.00
C ALA A 808 -45.42 -3.24 19.56
N ASP A 809 -45.62 -3.41 18.26
CA ASP A 809 -46.73 -4.21 17.71
C ASP A 809 -46.25 -5.65 17.47
N THR A 810 -47.17 -6.61 17.59
CA THR A 810 -46.88 -8.04 17.39
C THR A 810 -47.49 -8.52 16.07
N LEU A 811 -46.62 -8.90 15.13
CA LEU A 811 -46.98 -9.54 13.88
C LEU A 811 -47.23 -11.03 14.13
N ARG A 812 -48.45 -11.49 13.86
CA ARG A 812 -48.92 -12.86 14.14
C ARG A 812 -48.98 -13.70 12.88
N ALA A 813 -48.80 -15.01 12.99
CA ALA A 813 -48.98 -15.94 11.86
C ALA A 813 -50.38 -15.77 11.24
N LEU A 814 -50.47 -15.85 9.91
CA LEU A 814 -51.69 -15.67 9.10
C LEU A 814 -52.30 -14.25 9.13
N GLN A 815 -51.69 -13.30 9.84
CA GLN A 815 -52.12 -11.91 9.84
C GLN A 815 -51.69 -11.21 8.54
N THR A 816 -52.61 -10.48 7.91
CA THR A 816 -52.24 -9.48 6.91
C THR A 816 -51.65 -8.25 7.59
N VAL A 817 -50.42 -7.93 7.23
CA VAL A 817 -49.61 -6.86 7.79
C VAL A 817 -49.43 -5.75 6.76
N GLN A 818 -49.58 -4.50 7.20
CA GLN A 818 -49.22 -3.33 6.42
C GLN A 818 -48.05 -2.59 7.08
N LEU A 819 -46.95 -2.41 6.35
CA LEU A 819 -45.82 -1.58 6.77
C LEU A 819 -45.75 -0.34 5.88
N SER A 820 -45.65 0.86 6.47
CA SER A 820 -45.50 2.12 5.73
C SER A 820 -44.35 2.95 6.27
N GLY A 821 -43.66 3.65 5.38
CA GLY A 821 -42.49 4.42 5.73
C GLY A 821 -42.13 5.49 4.71
N GLU A 822 -40.99 6.12 4.94
CA GLU A 822 -40.49 7.18 4.09
C GLU A 822 -38.97 7.19 3.96
N ILE A 823 -38.48 7.79 2.89
CA ILE A 823 -37.06 8.07 2.66
C ILE A 823 -36.74 9.43 3.24
N ARG A 824 -35.68 9.51 4.03
CA ARG A 824 -35.21 10.74 4.68
C ARG A 824 -33.78 11.08 4.29
N GLN A 825 -33.51 12.37 4.17
CA GLN A 825 -32.16 12.93 4.11
C GLN A 825 -32.09 14.08 5.10
N GLN A 826 -31.04 14.15 5.92
CA GLN A 826 -30.91 15.15 7.00
C GLN A 826 -32.16 15.21 7.91
N ALA A 827 -32.70 14.04 8.26
CA ALA A 827 -33.92 13.85 9.06
C ALA A 827 -35.24 14.38 8.45
N GLN A 828 -35.24 14.90 7.23
CA GLN A 828 -36.45 15.36 6.52
C GLN A 828 -36.84 14.37 5.42
N ARG A 829 -38.15 14.26 5.14
CA ARG A 829 -38.63 13.42 4.04
C ARG A 829 -38.08 13.95 2.70
N LEU A 830 -37.47 13.06 1.93
CA LEU A 830 -36.94 13.36 0.61
C LEU A 830 -38.02 13.11 -0.46
N SER A 831 -38.86 14.11 -0.72
CA SER A 831 -39.98 13.97 -1.66
C SER A 831 -39.58 13.84 -3.13
N SER A 832 -38.33 14.14 -3.48
CA SER A 832 -37.78 13.89 -4.82
C SER A 832 -37.47 12.41 -5.07
N PHE A 833 -37.39 11.59 -4.03
CA PHE A 833 -37.02 10.18 -4.16
C PHE A 833 -38.21 9.36 -4.68
N SER A 834 -38.12 8.85 -5.90
CA SER A 834 -39.05 7.84 -6.43
C SER A 834 -38.26 6.70 -7.07
N GLY A 835 -38.64 5.47 -6.78
CA GLY A 835 -37.82 4.31 -7.08
C GLY A 835 -38.38 3.03 -6.46
N LEU A 836 -37.50 2.15 -6.01
CA LEU A 836 -37.87 0.86 -5.45
C LEU A 836 -37.30 0.71 -4.04
N LEU A 837 -38.13 0.21 -3.12
CA LEU A 837 -37.71 -0.27 -1.81
C LEU A 837 -37.69 -1.79 -1.85
N ARG A 838 -36.55 -2.39 -1.48
CA ARG A 838 -36.45 -3.77 -1.04
C ARG A 838 -36.49 -3.82 0.49
N LEU A 839 -37.31 -4.71 1.03
CA LEU A 839 -37.37 -4.99 2.47
C LEU A 839 -37.24 -6.47 2.76
N ALA A 840 -36.65 -6.80 3.90
CA ALA A 840 -36.52 -8.17 4.40
C ALA A 840 -36.86 -8.21 5.88
N LEU A 841 -37.92 -8.93 6.23
CA LEU A 841 -38.36 -9.17 7.61
C LEU A 841 -37.88 -10.57 8.02
N TYR A 842 -37.14 -10.64 9.12
CA TYR A 842 -36.69 -11.88 9.74
C TYR A 842 -37.44 -12.13 11.05
N ASP A 843 -37.57 -13.42 11.38
CA ASP A 843 -38.05 -13.87 12.67
C ASP A 843 -37.03 -13.57 13.78
N LYS A 844 -37.24 -14.08 14.99
CA LYS A 844 -36.30 -13.89 16.10
C LYS A 844 -34.92 -14.46 15.77
N ALA A 845 -33.90 -13.88 16.41
CA ALA A 845 -32.57 -14.47 16.38
C ALA A 845 -32.62 -15.90 16.94
N VAL A 846 -32.13 -16.85 16.16
CA VAL A 846 -32.02 -18.25 16.55
C VAL A 846 -30.65 -18.53 17.11
N ARG A 847 -30.59 -19.48 18.04
CA ARG A 847 -29.35 -19.98 18.60
C ARG A 847 -28.79 -21.05 17.66
N ARG A 848 -27.58 -20.84 17.13
CA ARG A 848 -26.82 -21.85 16.40
C ARG A 848 -25.68 -22.39 17.26
N THR A 849 -25.29 -23.62 16.97
CA THR A 849 -24.19 -24.31 17.65
C THR A 849 -23.31 -24.94 16.58
N THR A 850 -22.02 -24.65 16.63
CA THR A 850 -21.02 -25.20 15.71
C THR A 850 -20.79 -26.69 15.96
N LEU A 851 -20.08 -27.38 15.07
CA LEU A 851 -19.88 -28.82 15.11
C LEU A 851 -18.86 -29.26 16.18
N GLY A 852 -17.91 -28.40 16.56
CA GLY A 852 -16.81 -28.71 17.48
C GLY A 852 -15.86 -29.73 16.87
N SER A 853 -15.46 -29.50 15.62
CA SER A 853 -14.74 -30.46 14.79
C SER A 853 -13.26 -30.60 15.16
N GLU A 854 -12.64 -29.52 15.66
CA GLU A 854 -11.21 -29.46 15.95
C GLU A 854 -10.84 -29.89 17.37
N ALA A 855 -9.68 -30.56 17.48
CA ALA A 855 -9.17 -31.11 18.73
C ALA A 855 -8.66 -30.01 19.68
N GLY A 856 -9.58 -29.39 20.42
CA GLY A 856 -9.30 -28.28 21.34
C GLY A 856 -10.33 -27.15 21.26
N SER A 857 -11.14 -27.12 20.20
CA SER A 857 -12.20 -26.15 19.98
C SER A 857 -13.57 -26.76 20.29
N PRO A 858 -14.14 -26.52 21.49
CA PRO A 858 -15.45 -27.07 21.84
C PRO A 858 -16.56 -26.43 20.98
N LYS A 859 -17.75 -27.03 20.93
CA LYS A 859 -18.91 -26.42 20.26
C LYS A 859 -19.16 -25.00 20.76
N MET A 860 -19.19 -24.02 19.86
CA MET A 860 -19.51 -22.63 20.16
C MET A 860 -20.99 -22.36 19.86
N THR A 861 -21.64 -21.57 20.70
CA THR A 861 -23.02 -21.14 20.50
C THR A 861 -23.07 -19.64 20.21
N TYR A 862 -23.82 -19.25 19.18
CA TYR A 862 -24.01 -17.84 18.79
C TYR A 862 -25.46 -17.59 18.35
N GLN A 863 -25.82 -16.30 18.20
CA GLN A 863 -27.16 -15.88 17.76
C GLN A 863 -27.11 -15.26 16.36
N VAL A 864 -28.10 -15.57 15.52
CA VAL A 864 -28.19 -15.05 14.16
C VAL A 864 -29.64 -14.96 13.71
N PHE A 865 -29.95 -13.95 12.90
CA PHE A 865 -31.23 -13.83 12.18
C PHE A 865 -31.19 -14.68 10.90
N ALA A 866 -31.51 -15.98 11.01
CA ALA A 866 -31.38 -16.94 9.90
C ALA A 866 -32.71 -17.30 9.20
N ASN A 867 -33.85 -16.86 9.73
CA ASN A 867 -35.17 -17.26 9.27
C ASN A 867 -35.90 -16.05 8.64
N PRO A 868 -35.84 -15.87 7.31
CA PRO A 868 -36.62 -14.82 6.64
C PRO A 868 -38.12 -15.16 6.71
N ILE A 869 -38.96 -14.18 6.98
CA ILE A 869 -40.43 -14.30 7.00
C ILE A 869 -41.02 -13.77 5.70
N PHE A 870 -40.56 -12.58 5.29
CA PHE A 870 -41.04 -11.91 4.10
C PHE A 870 -39.92 -11.05 3.49
N THR A 871 -39.73 -11.18 2.19
CA THR A 871 -38.86 -10.30 1.40
C THR A 871 -39.70 -9.73 0.26
N GLY A 872 -39.74 -8.41 0.13
CA GLY A 872 -40.59 -7.74 -0.85
C GLY A 872 -39.93 -6.53 -1.49
N GLN A 873 -40.38 -6.22 -2.70
CA GLN A 873 -39.98 -5.06 -3.47
C GLN A 873 -41.20 -4.22 -3.86
N VAL A 874 -41.26 -2.98 -3.39
CA VAL A 874 -42.40 -2.06 -3.58
C VAL A 874 -41.95 -0.72 -4.16
N PRO A 875 -42.81 -0.04 -4.93
CA PRO A 875 -42.51 1.30 -5.42
C PRO A 875 -42.46 2.31 -4.26
N ILE A 876 -41.51 3.24 -4.37
CA ILE A 876 -41.47 4.46 -3.58
C ILE A 876 -41.98 5.59 -4.46
N LEU A 877 -42.96 6.33 -3.96
CA LEU A 877 -43.52 7.50 -4.63
C LEU A 877 -43.36 8.72 -3.73
N GLN A 878 -42.67 9.74 -4.22
CA GLN A 878 -42.41 11.00 -3.50
C GLN A 878 -41.86 10.79 -2.07
N GLY A 879 -40.92 9.86 -1.96
CA GLY A 879 -40.26 9.48 -0.72
C GLY A 879 -41.12 8.65 0.23
N LYS A 880 -42.26 8.10 -0.18
CA LYS A 880 -43.12 7.24 0.64
C LYS A 880 -43.27 5.85 0.06
N PHE A 881 -43.40 4.86 0.94
CA PHE A 881 -43.69 3.48 0.55
C PHE A 881 -44.73 2.85 1.48
N THR A 882 -45.44 1.86 0.94
CA THR A 882 -46.34 0.98 1.67
C THR A 882 -46.20 -0.43 1.10
N VAL A 883 -46.11 -1.43 1.96
CA VAL A 883 -46.16 -2.84 1.59
C VAL A 883 -47.25 -3.53 2.39
N ASN A 884 -47.99 -4.43 1.73
CA ASN A 884 -48.89 -5.34 2.40
C ASN A 884 -48.44 -6.77 2.10
N PHE A 885 -48.53 -7.66 3.08
CA PHE A 885 -48.26 -9.08 2.92
C PHE A 885 -48.97 -9.85 4.03
N THR A 886 -49.06 -11.18 3.90
CA THR A 886 -49.62 -12.04 4.94
C THR A 886 -48.50 -12.84 5.59
N MET A 887 -48.47 -12.87 6.92
CA MET A 887 -47.47 -13.62 7.68
C MET A 887 -47.63 -15.13 7.45
N PRO A 888 -46.56 -15.88 7.16
CA PRO A 888 -46.61 -17.32 6.97
C PRO A 888 -47.05 -18.06 8.23
N LYS A 889 -47.64 -19.23 8.05
CA LYS A 889 -47.98 -20.15 9.14
C LYS A 889 -46.75 -20.68 9.88
N ASP A 890 -45.63 -20.77 9.18
CA ASP A 890 -44.38 -21.39 9.63
C ASP A 890 -43.41 -20.40 10.32
N ILE A 891 -43.93 -19.51 11.16
CA ILE A 891 -43.11 -18.68 12.06
C ILE A 891 -42.92 -19.36 13.43
N ASP A 892 -41.99 -18.85 14.24
CA ASP A 892 -41.95 -19.19 15.68
C ASP A 892 -43.07 -18.45 16.42
N TYR A 893 -43.97 -19.22 17.05
CA TYR A 893 -45.15 -18.73 17.76
C TYR A 893 -44.80 -18.08 19.11
N THR A 894 -43.59 -18.29 19.64
CA THR A 894 -43.12 -17.63 20.86
C THR A 894 -42.98 -16.14 20.60
N VAL A 895 -43.57 -15.24 21.38
CA VAL A 895 -43.42 -13.79 21.11
C VAL A 895 -41.99 -13.33 21.39
N GLY A 896 -41.41 -12.56 20.46
CA GLY A 896 -40.03 -12.06 20.55
C GLY A 896 -39.68 -11.12 19.39
N VAL A 897 -38.54 -10.47 19.50
CA VAL A 897 -38.11 -9.40 18.58
C VAL A 897 -37.67 -9.96 17.23
N GLY A 898 -38.32 -9.51 16.15
CA GLY A 898 -37.88 -9.74 14.77
C GLY A 898 -37.00 -8.59 14.26
N LYS A 899 -36.47 -8.73 13.05
CA LYS A 899 -35.56 -7.75 12.44
C LYS A 899 -36.04 -7.36 11.05
N LEU A 900 -36.27 -6.07 10.83
CA LEU A 900 -36.61 -5.53 9.51
C LEU A 900 -35.41 -4.79 8.92
N TYR A 901 -35.02 -5.13 7.70
CA TYR A 901 -34.06 -4.38 6.90
C TYR A 901 -34.73 -3.71 5.71
N LEU A 902 -34.26 -2.51 5.37
CA LEU A 902 -34.76 -1.66 4.30
C LEU A 902 -33.59 -1.21 3.42
N TYR A 903 -33.71 -1.40 2.11
CA TYR A 903 -32.78 -0.85 1.12
C TYR A 903 -33.58 -0.24 -0.02
N ALA A 904 -33.38 1.04 -0.29
CA ALA A 904 -34.05 1.74 -1.38
C ALA A 904 -33.06 2.17 -2.46
N ILE A 905 -33.52 2.20 -3.70
CA ILE A 905 -32.78 2.73 -4.84
C ILE A 905 -33.70 3.65 -5.66
N GLN A 906 -33.20 4.81 -6.03
CA GLN A 906 -33.91 5.74 -6.92
C GLN A 906 -34.00 5.13 -8.33
N ALA A 907 -35.03 5.51 -9.10
CA ALA A 907 -35.28 4.92 -10.42
C ALA A 907 -34.13 5.07 -11.43
N ASP A 908 -33.29 6.10 -11.28
CA ASP A 908 -32.11 6.38 -12.09
C ASP A 908 -30.80 5.82 -11.48
N SER A 909 -30.90 5.11 -10.36
CA SER A 909 -29.77 4.55 -9.59
C SER A 909 -28.74 5.58 -9.08
N THR A 910 -29.06 6.87 -9.11
CA THR A 910 -28.15 7.95 -8.66
C THR A 910 -28.14 8.15 -7.15
N MET A 911 -29.13 7.60 -6.45
CA MET A 911 -29.26 7.68 -5.00
C MET A 911 -29.86 6.40 -4.43
N ASP A 912 -29.43 6.07 -3.21
CA ASP A 912 -29.86 4.92 -2.44
C ASP A 912 -30.15 5.32 -0.99
N ALA A 913 -30.90 4.46 -0.28
CA ALA A 913 -31.18 4.66 1.12
C ALA A 913 -31.11 3.34 1.89
N LEU A 914 -30.62 3.41 3.13
CA LEU A 914 -30.49 2.24 4.00
C LEU A 914 -31.25 2.45 5.31
N GLY A 915 -31.80 1.38 5.86
CA GLY A 915 -32.45 1.44 7.17
C GLY A 915 -32.75 0.09 7.78
N SER A 916 -33.12 0.10 9.05
CA SER A 916 -33.62 -1.07 9.78
C SER A 916 -34.60 -0.67 10.87
N TYR A 917 -35.34 -1.66 11.39
CA TYR A 917 -36.23 -1.48 12.52
C TYR A 917 -36.26 -2.75 13.40
N ASP A 918 -35.95 -2.57 14.68
CA ASP A 918 -35.63 -3.65 15.62
C ASP A 918 -36.66 -3.80 16.73
N ASN A 919 -37.76 -3.03 16.70
CA ASN A 919 -38.79 -3.03 17.74
C ASN A 919 -40.11 -3.67 17.27
N LEU A 920 -40.04 -4.51 16.23
CA LEU A 920 -41.17 -5.33 15.76
C LEU A 920 -41.17 -6.64 16.53
N LEU A 921 -42.27 -6.97 17.19
CA LEU A 921 -42.46 -8.30 17.77
C LEU A 921 -43.07 -9.22 16.71
N VAL A 922 -42.63 -10.46 16.68
CA VAL A 922 -43.20 -11.54 15.87
C VAL A 922 -43.71 -12.61 16.83
N GLY A 923 -44.75 -13.36 16.49
CA GLY A 923 -45.19 -14.55 17.22
C GLY A 923 -46.69 -14.58 17.46
N GLY A 924 -47.18 -15.68 18.03
CA GLY A 924 -48.59 -16.00 18.07
C GLY A 924 -49.21 -16.21 16.68
N SER A 925 -50.52 -16.36 16.64
CA SER A 925 -51.29 -16.59 15.41
C SER A 925 -52.67 -15.98 15.53
N ILE A 926 -53.32 -15.74 14.39
CA ILE A 926 -54.74 -15.42 14.32
C ILE A 926 -55.51 -16.59 13.69
N SER A 927 -56.77 -16.77 14.08
CA SER A 927 -57.65 -17.70 13.38
C SER A 927 -58.03 -17.10 12.02
N PRO A 928 -57.70 -17.75 10.89
CA PRO A 928 -58.07 -17.25 9.57
C PRO A 928 -59.57 -17.43 9.33
N ASP A 929 -60.19 -16.49 8.62
CA ASP A 929 -61.63 -16.56 8.27
C ASP A 929 -61.94 -17.72 7.28
N SER A 930 -60.93 -18.22 6.56
CA SER A 930 -61.03 -19.33 5.61
C SER A 930 -59.70 -20.09 5.51
N ILE A 931 -59.74 -21.41 5.40
CA ILE A 931 -58.56 -22.25 5.11
C ILE A 931 -58.28 -22.18 3.60
N ASP A 932 -57.05 -21.84 3.24
CA ASP A 932 -56.60 -21.87 1.86
C ASP A 932 -56.07 -23.25 1.47
N SER A 933 -56.46 -23.72 0.29
CA SER A 933 -56.14 -25.05 -0.25
C SER A 933 -55.65 -24.99 -1.71
N GLN A 934 -55.38 -23.78 -2.24
CA GLN A 934 -54.88 -23.62 -3.60
C GLN A 934 -53.36 -23.65 -3.57
N PRO A 935 -52.68 -24.56 -4.29
CA PRO A 935 -51.22 -24.56 -4.33
C PRO A 935 -50.68 -23.38 -5.15
N PRO A 936 -49.42 -22.96 -4.90
CA PRO A 936 -48.80 -21.88 -5.65
C PRO A 936 -48.58 -22.27 -7.12
N THR A 937 -48.55 -21.28 -8.01
CA THR A 937 -48.18 -21.46 -9.42
C THR A 937 -46.67 -21.29 -9.59
N VAL A 938 -46.00 -22.22 -10.29
CA VAL A 938 -44.55 -22.18 -10.56
C VAL A 938 -44.29 -22.03 -12.07
N ILE A 939 -43.66 -20.93 -12.47
CA ILE A 939 -43.30 -20.65 -13.87
C ILE A 939 -41.78 -20.56 -14.00
N LEU A 940 -41.20 -21.43 -14.83
CA LEU A 940 -39.76 -21.48 -15.04
C LEU A 940 -39.38 -20.85 -16.38
N SER A 941 -38.33 -20.03 -16.37
CA SER A 941 -37.72 -19.49 -17.58
C SER A 941 -36.21 -19.35 -17.40
N VAL A 942 -35.44 -19.46 -18.49
CA VAL A 942 -33.99 -19.28 -18.46
C VAL A 942 -33.64 -18.00 -19.20
N VAL A 943 -32.86 -17.14 -18.55
CA VAL A 943 -32.48 -15.83 -19.08
C VAL A 943 -31.64 -16.01 -20.34
N GLY A 944 -32.03 -15.33 -21.43
CA GLY A 944 -31.32 -15.40 -22.71
C GLY A 944 -31.53 -16.72 -23.48
N ALA A 945 -32.40 -17.61 -23.02
CA ALA A 945 -32.65 -18.87 -23.69
C ALA A 945 -33.64 -18.74 -24.87
N THR A 946 -33.41 -19.52 -25.92
CA THR A 946 -34.33 -19.70 -27.04
C THR A 946 -35.18 -20.95 -26.83
N LYS A 947 -36.50 -20.85 -27.04
CA LYS A 947 -37.40 -22.01 -27.00
C LYS A 947 -37.14 -22.94 -28.20
N GLU A 948 -37.09 -24.24 -27.94
CA GLU A 948 -36.94 -25.30 -28.92
C GLU A 948 -37.96 -26.42 -28.59
N GLY A 949 -39.21 -26.24 -29.04
CA GLY A 949 -40.34 -27.08 -28.61
C GLY A 949 -40.64 -26.92 -27.11
N GLU A 950 -40.69 -28.02 -26.38
CA GLU A 950 -40.84 -28.05 -24.90
C GLU A 950 -39.52 -27.82 -24.14
N ARG A 951 -38.40 -27.70 -24.86
CA ARG A 951 -37.07 -27.47 -24.29
C ARG A 951 -36.66 -26.02 -24.45
N VAL A 952 -35.70 -25.58 -23.63
CA VAL A 952 -35.04 -24.28 -23.81
C VAL A 952 -33.55 -24.48 -24.05
N ARG A 953 -32.96 -23.70 -24.93
CA ARG A 953 -31.52 -23.72 -25.25
C ARG A 953 -30.85 -22.43 -24.79
N VAL A 954 -29.73 -22.52 -24.10
CA VAL A 954 -28.92 -21.37 -23.66
C VAL A 954 -27.43 -21.66 -23.84
N ALA A 955 -26.62 -20.64 -24.06
CA ALA A 955 -25.16 -20.77 -24.03
C ALA A 955 -24.66 -20.89 -22.58
N GLY A 956 -23.77 -21.83 -22.32
CA GLY A 956 -23.07 -21.96 -21.04
C GLY A 956 -21.85 -21.04 -20.92
N PRO A 957 -21.05 -21.19 -19.86
CA PRO A 957 -21.26 -22.13 -18.75
C PRO A 957 -22.21 -21.62 -17.66
N ASP A 958 -22.52 -20.33 -17.63
CA ASP A 958 -23.38 -19.73 -16.61
C ASP A 958 -24.84 -19.71 -17.07
N VAL A 959 -25.71 -20.41 -16.35
CA VAL A 959 -27.14 -20.56 -16.67
C VAL A 959 -27.96 -19.89 -15.58
N SER A 960 -28.62 -18.79 -15.93
CA SER A 960 -29.49 -18.06 -14.99
C SER A 960 -30.95 -18.48 -15.16
N LEU A 961 -31.50 -19.11 -14.12
CA LEU A 961 -32.89 -19.52 -14.00
C LEU A 961 -33.70 -18.42 -13.30
N ARG A 962 -34.81 -18.01 -13.91
CA ARG A 962 -35.85 -17.19 -13.29
C ARG A 962 -37.06 -18.05 -12.96
N ILE A 963 -37.44 -18.05 -11.69
CA ILE A 963 -38.59 -18.79 -11.13
C ILE A 963 -39.64 -17.76 -10.75
N GLY A 964 -40.72 -17.66 -11.52
CA GLY A 964 -41.89 -16.87 -11.16
C GLY A 964 -42.83 -17.69 -10.28
N LEU A 965 -43.23 -17.13 -9.14
CA LEU A 965 -44.16 -17.75 -8.19
C LEU A 965 -45.34 -16.82 -7.94
N ALA A 966 -46.54 -17.36 -7.89
CA ALA A 966 -47.76 -16.62 -7.57
C ALA A 966 -48.74 -17.48 -6.78
N ASP A 967 -49.42 -16.88 -5.81
CA ASP A 967 -50.40 -17.54 -4.95
C ASP A 967 -51.48 -16.56 -4.47
N ASN A 968 -52.66 -17.03 -4.07
CA ASN A 968 -53.77 -16.19 -3.61
C ASN A 968 -53.53 -15.57 -2.20
N LYS A 969 -52.65 -16.15 -1.39
CA LYS A 969 -52.30 -15.72 -0.03
C LYS A 969 -50.83 -15.32 0.11
N GLY A 970 -49.95 -15.90 -0.71
CA GLY A 970 -48.53 -15.54 -0.83
C GLY A 970 -47.61 -16.75 -0.73
N ILE A 971 -46.32 -16.54 -0.99
CA ILE A 971 -45.32 -17.62 -0.99
C ILE A 971 -44.66 -17.73 0.38
N ASN A 972 -44.52 -18.96 0.88
CA ASN A 972 -43.81 -19.23 2.11
C ASN A 972 -42.30 -19.28 1.87
N ILE A 973 -41.58 -18.40 2.56
CA ILE A 973 -40.13 -18.41 2.63
C ILE A 973 -39.62 -18.61 4.06
N ALA A 974 -40.53 -18.77 5.03
CA ALA A 974 -40.17 -19.06 6.41
C ALA A 974 -39.56 -20.46 6.54
N ARG A 975 -38.54 -20.56 7.40
CA ARG A 975 -37.73 -21.78 7.59
C ARG A 975 -37.96 -22.45 8.94
N THR A 976 -38.95 -21.99 9.71
CA THR A 976 -39.27 -22.58 11.02
C THR A 976 -40.14 -23.84 10.87
N GLY A 977 -40.87 -23.98 9.76
CA GLY A 977 -41.58 -25.20 9.38
C GLY A 977 -40.64 -26.23 8.74
N LEU A 978 -40.67 -27.48 9.22
CA LEU A 978 -39.85 -28.56 8.68
C LEU A 978 -40.31 -28.97 7.28
N GLY A 979 -39.42 -28.90 6.28
CA GLY A 979 -39.65 -29.47 4.95
C GLY A 979 -40.41 -28.59 3.95
N HIS A 980 -40.66 -27.32 4.29
CA HIS A 980 -41.37 -26.37 3.43
C HIS A 980 -40.44 -25.36 2.72
N GLU A 981 -39.22 -25.77 2.37
CA GLU A 981 -38.25 -24.92 1.69
C GLU A 981 -38.58 -24.72 0.20
N LEU A 982 -38.31 -23.51 -0.30
CA LEU A 982 -38.26 -23.23 -1.73
C LEU A 982 -36.94 -23.78 -2.27
N THR A 983 -37.02 -24.72 -3.22
CA THR A 983 -35.84 -25.48 -3.67
C THR A 983 -35.72 -25.55 -5.17
N VAL A 984 -34.48 -25.65 -5.66
CA VAL A 984 -34.15 -25.99 -7.05
C VAL A 984 -33.16 -27.15 -7.11
N GLN A 985 -33.31 -27.99 -8.11
CA GLN A 985 -32.40 -29.11 -8.41
C GLN A 985 -32.09 -29.16 -9.91
N LEU A 986 -30.83 -29.42 -10.26
CA LEU A 986 -30.36 -29.64 -11.63
C LEU A 986 -29.96 -31.12 -11.79
N ASN A 987 -30.70 -31.91 -12.56
CA ASN A 987 -30.61 -33.37 -12.61
C ASN A 987 -30.63 -33.98 -11.19
N ASP A 988 -29.68 -34.86 -10.89
CA ASP A 988 -29.51 -35.53 -9.60
C ASP A 988 -28.49 -34.81 -8.69
N GLN A 989 -28.14 -33.54 -9.00
CA GLN A 989 -27.27 -32.73 -8.13
C GLN A 989 -27.95 -32.45 -6.78
N PRO A 990 -27.19 -32.10 -5.73
CA PRO A 990 -27.75 -31.69 -4.45
C PRO A 990 -28.76 -30.54 -4.57
N VAL A 991 -29.84 -30.61 -3.79
CA VAL A 991 -30.90 -29.59 -3.77
C VAL A 991 -30.35 -28.27 -3.21
N VAL A 992 -30.70 -27.16 -3.86
CA VAL A 992 -30.34 -25.81 -3.42
C VAL A 992 -31.57 -25.12 -2.82
N ILE A 993 -31.43 -24.58 -1.62
CA ILE A 993 -32.48 -23.80 -0.93
C ILE A 993 -32.41 -22.35 -1.42
N LEU A 994 -33.56 -21.80 -1.83
CA LEU A 994 -33.69 -20.49 -2.48
C LEU A 994 -34.55 -19.48 -1.71
N ASN A 995 -34.95 -19.78 -0.47
CA ASN A 995 -35.82 -18.91 0.34
C ASN A 995 -35.32 -17.45 0.43
N GLU A 996 -34.00 -17.25 0.57
CA GLU A 996 -33.39 -15.91 0.65
C GLU A 996 -33.23 -15.22 -0.72
N ASN A 997 -33.38 -15.97 -1.82
CA ASN A 997 -33.31 -15.47 -3.18
C ASN A 997 -34.69 -15.02 -3.71
N TYR A 998 -35.79 -15.40 -3.05
CA TYR A 998 -37.14 -14.98 -3.42
C TYR A 998 -37.41 -13.52 -3.02
N ILE A 999 -37.99 -12.78 -3.95
CA ILE A 999 -38.42 -11.40 -3.75
C ILE A 999 -39.86 -11.28 -4.22
N ALA A 1000 -40.78 -11.00 -3.29
CA ALA A 1000 -42.16 -10.67 -3.64
C ALA A 1000 -42.20 -9.34 -4.40
N ASN A 1001 -42.96 -9.29 -5.49
CA ASN A 1001 -43.15 -8.11 -6.33
C ASN A 1001 -44.63 -7.67 -6.25
N GLY A 1002 -44.86 -6.36 -6.23
CA GLY A 1002 -46.21 -5.80 -6.12
C GLY A 1002 -46.61 -5.46 -4.68
N ALA A 1003 -47.73 -4.76 -4.52
CA ALA A 1003 -48.09 -4.12 -3.25
C ALA A 1003 -48.77 -5.05 -2.22
N ASP A 1004 -49.13 -6.28 -2.60
CA ASP A 1004 -49.86 -7.25 -1.78
C ASP A 1004 -49.05 -8.51 -1.41
N GLY A 1005 -47.82 -8.64 -1.92
CA GLY A 1005 -46.90 -9.72 -1.57
C GLY A 1005 -47.27 -11.11 -2.08
N ARG A 1006 -48.20 -11.20 -3.06
CA ARG A 1006 -48.79 -12.47 -3.51
C ARG A 1006 -48.07 -13.15 -4.66
N GLN A 1007 -47.13 -12.45 -5.29
CA GLN A 1007 -46.33 -12.97 -6.39
C GLN A 1007 -44.90 -12.47 -6.27
N GLY A 1008 -43.96 -13.15 -6.90
CA GLY A 1008 -42.55 -12.78 -6.85
C GLY A 1008 -41.67 -13.63 -7.74
N ASP A 1009 -40.39 -13.32 -7.71
CA ASP A 1009 -39.39 -14.00 -8.54
C ASP A 1009 -38.21 -14.48 -7.69
N VAL A 1010 -37.63 -15.61 -8.08
CA VAL A 1010 -36.25 -15.98 -7.75
C VAL A 1010 -35.40 -15.88 -9.01
N LEU A 1011 -34.21 -15.31 -8.88
CA LEU A 1011 -33.14 -15.43 -9.86
C LEU A 1011 -32.00 -16.24 -9.24
N TYR A 1012 -31.63 -17.35 -9.89
CA TYR A 1012 -30.53 -18.21 -9.44
C TYR A 1012 -29.67 -18.64 -10.64
N THR A 1013 -28.35 -18.55 -10.50
CA THR A 1013 -27.40 -18.89 -11.56
C THR A 1013 -26.65 -20.17 -11.21
N PHE A 1014 -26.79 -21.19 -12.05
CA PHE A 1014 -25.89 -22.34 -12.05
C PHE A 1014 -24.61 -21.93 -12.79
N ARG A 1015 -23.45 -22.12 -12.17
CA ARG A 1015 -22.15 -21.83 -12.77
C ARG A 1015 -21.48 -23.11 -13.27
N ASP A 1016 -20.56 -22.94 -14.20
CA ASP A 1016 -19.73 -24.03 -14.72
C ASP A 1016 -20.54 -25.22 -15.25
N VAL A 1017 -21.71 -24.93 -15.84
CA VAL A 1017 -22.56 -25.95 -16.44
C VAL A 1017 -21.99 -26.36 -17.80
N ALA A 1018 -21.53 -27.59 -17.89
CA ALA A 1018 -21.00 -28.14 -19.14
C ALA A 1018 -22.08 -28.16 -20.26
N PRO A 1019 -21.68 -28.17 -21.54
CA PRO A 1019 -22.62 -28.41 -22.63
C PRO A 1019 -23.31 -29.76 -22.47
N GLY A 1020 -24.64 -29.79 -22.59
CA GLY A 1020 -25.43 -30.98 -22.31
C GLY A 1020 -26.93 -30.72 -22.21
N THR A 1021 -27.69 -31.77 -21.89
CA THR A 1021 -29.13 -31.66 -21.60
C THR A 1021 -29.38 -31.93 -20.12
N TYR A 1022 -30.16 -31.06 -19.49
CA TYR A 1022 -30.42 -31.05 -18.06
C TYR A 1022 -31.92 -30.93 -17.78
N ALA A 1023 -32.38 -31.51 -16.67
CA ALA A 1023 -33.70 -31.32 -16.10
C ALA A 1023 -33.59 -30.44 -14.85
N ILE A 1024 -34.32 -29.33 -14.84
CA ILE A 1024 -34.46 -28.46 -13.67
C ILE A 1024 -35.77 -28.81 -12.99
N ARG A 1025 -35.75 -29.01 -11.67
CA ARG A 1025 -36.94 -29.18 -10.83
C ARG A 1025 -36.97 -28.11 -9.76
N VAL A 1026 -38.12 -27.50 -9.53
CA VAL A 1026 -38.35 -26.50 -8.49
C VAL A 1026 -39.54 -26.91 -7.66
N LYS A 1027 -39.43 -26.82 -6.33
CA LYS A 1027 -40.54 -27.04 -5.40
C LYS A 1027 -40.77 -25.80 -4.56
N ALA A 1028 -42.02 -25.34 -4.49
CA ALA A 1028 -42.43 -24.14 -3.77
C ALA A 1028 -43.64 -24.41 -2.88
N TRP A 1029 -43.82 -23.59 -1.85
CA TRP A 1029 -44.89 -23.68 -0.87
C TRP A 1029 -45.59 -22.31 -0.72
N ASP A 1030 -46.90 -22.30 -0.54
CA ASP A 1030 -47.63 -21.11 -0.11
C ASP A 1030 -47.57 -20.92 1.42
N ILE A 1031 -48.03 -19.76 1.91
CA ILE A 1031 -48.04 -19.43 3.35
C ILE A 1031 -48.90 -20.35 4.23
N ASN A 1032 -49.78 -21.15 3.62
CA ASN A 1032 -50.69 -22.10 4.27
C ASN A 1032 -50.19 -23.56 4.17
N ASN A 1033 -49.01 -23.76 3.57
CA ASN A 1033 -48.28 -24.99 3.36
C ASN A 1033 -48.87 -25.92 2.29
N ASN A 1034 -49.54 -25.38 1.26
CA ASN A 1034 -49.80 -26.13 0.03
C ASN A 1034 -48.57 -26.03 -0.89
N SER A 1035 -48.20 -27.14 -1.55
CA SER A 1035 -46.98 -27.21 -2.40
C SER A 1035 -47.29 -27.35 -3.88
N ALA A 1036 -46.39 -26.84 -4.72
CA ALA A 1036 -46.35 -27.14 -6.15
C ALA A 1036 -44.92 -27.43 -6.63
N GLU A 1037 -44.82 -28.19 -7.72
CA GLU A 1037 -43.56 -28.48 -8.40
C GLU A 1037 -43.60 -27.98 -9.86
N GLY A 1038 -42.52 -27.35 -10.30
CA GLY A 1038 -42.29 -26.96 -11.69
C GLY A 1038 -41.05 -27.66 -12.26
N ALA A 1039 -41.08 -28.02 -13.54
CA ALA A 1039 -39.94 -28.64 -14.21
C ALA A 1039 -39.68 -28.04 -15.59
N LEU A 1040 -38.41 -28.03 -16.01
CA LEU A 1040 -37.97 -27.50 -17.30
C LEU A 1040 -36.81 -28.35 -17.84
N THR A 1041 -36.84 -28.68 -19.13
CA THR A 1041 -35.68 -29.30 -19.81
C THR A 1041 -34.83 -28.23 -20.50
N LEU A 1042 -33.56 -28.17 -20.12
CA LEU A 1042 -32.56 -27.21 -20.58
C LEU A 1042 -31.50 -27.88 -21.44
N ILE A 1043 -31.18 -27.29 -22.59
CA ILE A 1043 -30.01 -27.63 -23.40
C ILE A 1043 -28.98 -26.51 -23.23
N VAL A 1044 -27.82 -26.84 -22.67
CA VAL A 1044 -26.69 -25.92 -22.57
C VAL A 1044 -25.78 -26.16 -23.78
N SER A 1045 -25.57 -25.13 -24.59
CA SER A 1045 -24.61 -25.16 -25.70
C SER A 1045 -23.26 -24.56 -25.27
N GLU A 1046 -22.23 -24.79 -26.07
CA GLU A 1046 -20.97 -24.06 -25.93
C GLU A 1046 -21.20 -22.55 -26.04
N ARG A 1047 -20.35 -21.79 -25.34
CA ARG A 1047 -20.34 -20.33 -25.42
C ARG A 1047 -19.87 -19.92 -26.82
N PRO A 1048 -20.59 -19.04 -27.55
CA PRO A 1048 -20.14 -18.56 -28.86
C PRO A 1048 -18.75 -17.91 -28.75
N GLY A 1049 -17.80 -18.26 -29.61
CA GLY A 1049 -16.46 -17.68 -29.63
C GLY A 1049 -16.47 -16.15 -29.77
N LEU A 1050 -15.38 -15.49 -29.37
CA LEU A 1050 -15.22 -14.05 -29.59
C LEU A 1050 -15.19 -13.77 -31.09
N GLU A 1051 -15.91 -12.74 -31.53
CA GLU A 1051 -16.00 -12.36 -32.95
C GLU A 1051 -15.94 -10.83 -33.09
N VAL A 1052 -15.18 -10.37 -34.07
CA VAL A 1052 -15.19 -8.98 -34.55
C VAL A 1052 -16.11 -8.89 -35.77
N ARG A 1053 -17.33 -8.39 -35.54
CA ARG A 1053 -18.36 -8.19 -36.55
C ARG A 1053 -17.89 -7.20 -37.61
N SER A 1054 -17.40 -6.03 -37.19
CA SER A 1054 -16.87 -5.01 -38.09
C SER A 1054 -15.65 -4.30 -37.53
N LEU A 1055 -14.79 -3.78 -38.42
CA LEU A 1055 -13.65 -2.91 -38.09
C LEU A 1055 -13.69 -1.72 -39.04
N ARG A 1056 -13.91 -0.52 -38.51
CA ARG A 1056 -14.12 0.70 -39.28
C ARG A 1056 -13.07 1.73 -38.95
N ALA A 1057 -12.67 2.49 -39.96
CA ALA A 1057 -11.81 3.65 -39.85
C ALA A 1057 -12.64 4.89 -40.22
N SER A 1058 -12.70 5.88 -39.33
CA SER A 1058 -13.42 7.13 -39.59
C SER A 1058 -12.59 8.35 -39.17
N PRO A 1059 -12.34 9.32 -40.07
CA PRO A 1059 -12.68 9.32 -41.51
C PRO A 1059 -11.80 8.37 -42.35
N ASN A 1060 -12.35 7.83 -43.44
CA ASN A 1060 -11.62 7.07 -44.48
C ASN A 1060 -12.22 7.45 -45.85
N PRO A 1061 -11.52 8.19 -46.73
CA PRO A 1061 -10.07 8.43 -46.75
C PRO A 1061 -9.53 9.31 -45.60
N VAL A 1062 -8.29 9.05 -45.19
CA VAL A 1062 -7.57 9.73 -44.10
C VAL A 1062 -6.81 10.92 -44.66
N SER A 1063 -7.09 12.14 -44.19
CA SER A 1063 -6.34 13.36 -44.56
C SER A 1063 -5.44 13.87 -43.43
N ILE A 1064 -5.90 13.78 -42.18
CA ILE A 1064 -5.14 14.19 -40.99
C ILE A 1064 -4.93 12.98 -40.07
N GLN A 1065 -6.03 12.38 -39.61
CA GLN A 1065 -6.06 11.22 -38.74
C GLN A 1065 -7.35 10.43 -38.94
N THR A 1066 -7.36 9.16 -38.54
CA THR A 1066 -8.54 8.30 -38.46
C THR A 1066 -8.60 7.61 -37.12
N THR A 1067 -9.81 7.39 -36.61
CA THR A 1067 -10.05 6.54 -35.43
C THR A 1067 -10.49 5.16 -35.89
N PHE A 1068 -9.98 4.11 -35.26
CA PHE A 1068 -10.42 2.74 -35.49
C PHE A 1068 -11.49 2.35 -34.47
N VAL A 1069 -12.59 1.75 -34.94
CA VAL A 1069 -13.65 1.22 -34.07
C VAL A 1069 -13.97 -0.20 -34.49
N ALA A 1070 -13.94 -1.13 -33.53
CA ALA A 1070 -14.32 -2.52 -33.73
C ALA A 1070 -15.67 -2.83 -33.08
N GLU A 1071 -16.58 -3.49 -33.80
CA GLU A 1071 -17.84 -4.00 -33.25
C GLU A 1071 -17.69 -5.48 -32.93
N LEU A 1072 -17.87 -5.84 -31.66
CA LEU A 1072 -17.72 -7.19 -31.13
C LEU A 1072 -19.09 -7.86 -30.94
N ASN A 1073 -19.12 -9.20 -30.92
CA ASN A 1073 -20.31 -9.96 -30.56
C ASN A 1073 -20.54 -10.08 -29.05
N ARG A 1074 -19.59 -9.64 -28.24
CA ARG A 1074 -19.58 -9.67 -26.77
C ARG A 1074 -19.29 -8.27 -26.21
N SER A 1075 -19.82 -7.98 -25.04
CA SER A 1075 -19.60 -6.71 -24.31
C SER A 1075 -19.51 -6.95 -22.81
N GLY A 1076 -18.89 -6.02 -22.11
CA GLY A 1076 -18.75 -6.02 -20.66
C GLY A 1076 -17.69 -6.99 -20.14
N GLU A 1077 -16.81 -7.44 -21.03
CA GLU A 1077 -15.69 -8.33 -20.71
C GLU A 1077 -14.38 -7.52 -20.69
N PRO A 1078 -13.40 -7.92 -19.87
CA PRO A 1078 -12.04 -7.43 -19.99
C PRO A 1078 -11.39 -7.96 -21.28
N LEU A 1079 -10.89 -7.07 -22.12
CA LEU A 1079 -10.30 -7.40 -23.41
C LEU A 1079 -8.89 -6.81 -23.54
N ASP A 1080 -8.00 -7.57 -24.13
CA ASP A 1080 -6.72 -7.11 -24.65
C ASP A 1080 -6.81 -7.04 -26.17
N TRP A 1081 -6.26 -5.99 -26.78
CA TRP A 1081 -6.32 -5.81 -28.22
C TRP A 1081 -5.05 -5.24 -28.80
N THR A 1082 -4.82 -5.53 -30.08
CA THR A 1082 -3.73 -5.00 -30.89
C THR A 1082 -4.28 -4.60 -32.26
N SER A 1083 -3.96 -3.37 -32.68
CA SER A 1083 -4.24 -2.83 -34.00
C SER A 1083 -2.94 -2.61 -34.74
N THR A 1084 -2.79 -3.21 -35.91
CA THR A 1084 -1.56 -3.15 -36.70
C THR A 1084 -1.86 -2.68 -38.12
N VAL A 1085 -1.15 -1.64 -38.56
CA VAL A 1085 -1.24 -1.09 -39.91
C VAL A 1085 -0.12 -1.64 -40.78
N TYR A 1086 -0.47 -2.17 -41.95
CA TYR A 1086 0.44 -2.74 -42.95
C TYR A 1086 0.35 -2.00 -44.29
N ASN A 1087 1.44 -2.01 -45.07
CA ASN A 1087 1.37 -1.70 -46.50
C ASN A 1087 0.87 -2.88 -47.34
N LEU A 1088 0.74 -2.67 -48.65
CA LEU A 1088 0.30 -3.70 -49.61
C LEU A 1088 1.26 -4.91 -49.69
N ASN A 1089 2.51 -4.76 -49.27
CA ASN A 1089 3.51 -5.84 -49.24
C ASN A 1089 3.54 -6.61 -47.91
N GLY A 1090 2.61 -6.30 -46.98
CA GLY A 1090 2.56 -6.95 -45.66
C GLY A 1090 3.61 -6.47 -44.67
N GLN A 1091 4.32 -5.37 -44.95
CA GLN A 1091 5.28 -4.79 -44.00
C GLN A 1091 4.52 -4.03 -42.91
N LEU A 1092 4.86 -4.30 -41.65
CA LEU A 1092 4.31 -3.59 -40.48
C LEU A 1092 4.80 -2.14 -40.49
N LEU A 1093 3.86 -1.21 -40.42
CA LEU A 1093 4.15 0.22 -40.41
C LEU A 1093 3.89 0.86 -39.06
N ASN A 1094 2.80 0.48 -38.39
CA ASN A 1094 2.40 1.02 -37.09
C ASN A 1094 1.66 -0.06 -36.31
N GLN A 1095 1.86 -0.12 -35.00
CA GLN A 1095 1.17 -1.03 -34.11
C GLN A 1095 0.79 -0.30 -32.83
N GLN A 1096 -0.44 -0.53 -32.40
CA GLN A 1096 -1.03 -0.01 -31.17
C GLN A 1096 -1.62 -1.18 -30.40
N SER A 1097 -1.46 -1.18 -29.09
CA SER A 1097 -2.11 -2.17 -28.23
C SER A 1097 -2.85 -1.45 -27.12
N GLY A 1098 -3.92 -2.06 -26.64
CA GLY A 1098 -4.70 -1.52 -25.55
C GLY A 1098 -5.42 -2.62 -24.79
N GLN A 1099 -6.00 -2.23 -23.66
CA GLN A 1099 -6.76 -3.12 -22.80
C GLN A 1099 -7.86 -2.32 -22.10
N CYS A 1100 -8.95 -2.99 -21.75
CA CYS A 1100 -10.00 -2.44 -20.89
C CYS A 1100 -10.54 -3.53 -19.96
N THR A 1101 -11.06 -3.13 -18.79
CA THR A 1101 -11.61 -4.05 -17.78
C THR A 1101 -13.12 -4.30 -17.93
N ASP A 1102 -13.81 -3.47 -18.72
CA ASP A 1102 -15.26 -3.54 -18.96
C ASP A 1102 -15.60 -2.95 -20.33
N CYS A 1103 -15.22 -3.67 -21.40
CA CYS A 1103 -15.23 -3.12 -22.75
C CYS A 1103 -16.64 -3.12 -23.37
N SER A 1104 -17.05 -2.00 -23.97
CA SER A 1104 -18.28 -1.95 -24.79
C SER A 1104 -18.17 -2.86 -26.02
N ALA A 1105 -19.32 -3.27 -26.57
CA ALA A 1105 -19.36 -4.00 -27.85
C ALA A 1105 -18.71 -3.20 -28.99
N ALA A 1106 -18.91 -1.87 -28.99
CA ALA A 1106 -18.19 -0.96 -29.85
C ALA A 1106 -16.92 -0.50 -29.12
N LEU A 1107 -15.78 -1.05 -29.50
CA LEU A 1107 -14.48 -0.74 -28.90
C LEU A 1107 -13.74 0.29 -29.73
N ASP A 1108 -13.24 1.35 -29.10
CA ASP A 1108 -12.29 2.28 -29.72
C ASP A 1108 -10.89 1.65 -29.73
N VAL A 1109 -10.33 1.50 -30.92
CA VAL A 1109 -9.11 0.72 -31.25
C VAL A 1109 -7.92 1.64 -31.54
N GLY A 1110 -7.97 2.87 -31.03
CA GLY A 1110 -6.92 3.87 -31.19
C GLY A 1110 -7.05 4.75 -32.43
N VAL A 1111 -6.06 5.63 -32.61
CA VAL A 1111 -6.05 6.69 -33.65
C VAL A 1111 -4.79 6.55 -34.48
N TRP A 1112 -4.91 6.65 -35.81
CA TRP A 1112 -3.78 6.63 -36.72
C TRP A 1112 -3.69 7.92 -37.54
N THR A 1113 -2.54 8.56 -37.50
CA THR A 1113 -2.25 9.86 -38.12
C THR A 1113 -1.58 9.74 -39.50
N GLY A 1114 -1.58 8.55 -40.11
CA GLY A 1114 -0.89 8.31 -41.39
C GLY A 1114 0.64 8.34 -41.28
N THR A 1115 1.18 7.85 -40.16
CA THR A 1115 2.62 7.80 -39.88
C THR A 1115 3.06 6.38 -39.52
N SER A 1116 4.35 6.09 -39.69
CA SER A 1116 4.99 4.87 -39.19
C SER A 1116 5.09 4.85 -37.65
N GLN A 1117 5.54 3.74 -37.07
CA GLN A 1117 5.83 3.58 -35.65
C GLN A 1117 6.87 4.60 -35.15
N SER A 1118 7.81 5.01 -36.01
CA SER A 1118 8.84 6.02 -35.73
C SER A 1118 8.37 7.46 -35.98
N GLY A 1119 7.09 7.67 -36.31
CA GLY A 1119 6.51 8.99 -36.54
C GLY A 1119 6.75 9.55 -37.95
N GLN A 1120 7.33 8.78 -38.87
CA GLN A 1120 7.58 9.24 -40.25
C GLN A 1120 6.27 9.27 -41.05
N PRO A 1121 5.98 10.35 -41.80
CA PRO A 1121 4.83 10.39 -42.70
C PRO A 1121 4.88 9.27 -43.74
N LEU A 1122 3.75 8.62 -43.98
CA LEU A 1122 3.62 7.56 -44.99
C LEU A 1122 3.08 8.14 -46.31
N PRO A 1123 3.46 7.58 -47.46
CA PRO A 1123 2.99 8.07 -48.77
C PRO A 1123 1.47 7.87 -48.95
N ASN A 1124 0.86 8.69 -49.79
CA ASN A 1124 -0.54 8.49 -50.17
C ASN A 1124 -0.74 7.12 -50.82
N GLY A 1125 -1.80 6.42 -50.43
CA GLY A 1125 -2.04 5.06 -50.91
C GLY A 1125 -2.94 4.24 -49.98
N MET A 1126 -3.18 3.00 -50.40
CA MET A 1126 -3.94 2.04 -49.61
C MET A 1126 -3.07 1.30 -48.60
N TYR A 1127 -3.63 1.10 -47.42
CA TYR A 1127 -3.07 0.37 -46.30
C TYR A 1127 -4.11 -0.62 -45.75
N PHE A 1128 -3.65 -1.60 -44.98
CA PHE A 1128 -4.52 -2.53 -44.26
C PHE A 1128 -4.36 -2.32 -42.77
N VAL A 1129 -5.46 -2.29 -42.03
CA VAL A 1129 -5.46 -2.38 -40.57
C VAL A 1129 -5.94 -3.76 -40.17
N GLN A 1130 -5.16 -4.48 -39.38
CA GLN A 1130 -5.53 -5.72 -38.73
C GLN A 1130 -5.79 -5.44 -37.25
N PHE A 1131 -6.93 -5.88 -36.76
CA PHE A 1131 -7.30 -5.83 -35.36
C PHE A 1131 -7.38 -7.24 -34.81
N GLN A 1132 -6.61 -7.52 -33.77
CA GLN A 1132 -6.66 -8.73 -32.97
C GLN A 1132 -7.18 -8.37 -31.58
N VAL A 1133 -8.10 -9.17 -31.04
CA VAL A 1133 -8.65 -9.01 -29.70
C VAL A 1133 -8.70 -10.35 -28.99
N ARG A 1134 -8.45 -10.33 -27.68
CA ARG A 1134 -8.48 -11.48 -26.79
C ARG A 1134 -9.30 -11.17 -25.55
N SER A 1135 -10.18 -12.06 -25.13
CA SER A 1135 -10.88 -11.96 -23.85
C SER A 1135 -9.99 -12.45 -22.71
N ALA A 1136 -9.77 -11.61 -21.70
CA ALA A 1136 -9.06 -12.02 -20.48
C ALA A 1136 -9.91 -12.96 -19.60
N THR A 1137 -11.20 -13.14 -19.92
CA THR A 1137 -12.14 -13.96 -19.13
C THR A 1137 -12.03 -15.45 -19.44
N ASP A 1138 -11.86 -15.80 -20.72
CA ASP A 1138 -11.85 -17.19 -21.21
C ASP A 1138 -10.73 -17.47 -22.24
N GLY A 1139 -9.91 -16.47 -22.57
CA GLY A 1139 -8.80 -16.59 -23.50
C GLY A 1139 -9.19 -16.64 -24.97
N SER A 1140 -10.48 -16.52 -25.32
CA SER A 1140 -10.94 -16.53 -26.71
C SER A 1140 -10.38 -15.35 -27.51
N GLU A 1141 -10.04 -15.59 -28.78
CA GLU A 1141 -9.42 -14.60 -29.67
C GLU A 1141 -10.23 -14.39 -30.95
N ALA A 1142 -10.15 -13.18 -31.50
CA ALA A 1142 -10.75 -12.83 -32.79
C ALA A 1142 -9.85 -11.87 -33.58
N ILE A 1143 -9.85 -12.00 -34.90
CA ILE A 1143 -9.07 -11.13 -35.81
C ILE A 1143 -9.98 -10.60 -36.93
N LYS A 1144 -9.79 -9.32 -37.29
CA LYS A 1144 -10.44 -8.70 -38.45
C LYS A 1144 -9.48 -7.77 -39.18
N THR A 1145 -9.59 -7.71 -40.49
CA THR A 1145 -8.82 -6.76 -41.31
C THR A 1145 -9.76 -5.79 -42.02
N SER A 1146 -9.35 -4.53 -42.16
CA SER A 1146 -10.04 -3.49 -42.91
C SER A 1146 -9.07 -2.70 -43.80
N ARG A 1147 -9.59 -2.06 -44.85
CA ARG A 1147 -8.79 -1.25 -45.79
C ARG A 1147 -8.92 0.22 -45.45
N ILE A 1148 -7.81 0.94 -45.53
CA ILE A 1148 -7.72 2.38 -45.27
C ILE A 1148 -6.97 3.07 -46.39
N LEU A 1149 -7.47 4.22 -46.83
CA LEU A 1149 -6.87 5.03 -47.89
C LEU A 1149 -6.32 6.32 -47.28
N LEU A 1150 -5.02 6.58 -47.43
CA LEU A 1150 -4.38 7.82 -47.00
C LEU A 1150 -4.27 8.81 -48.17
N THR A 1151 -4.78 10.02 -47.98
CA THR A 1151 -4.78 11.13 -48.94
C THR A 1151 -4.36 12.42 -48.24
N LYS A 1152 -3.05 12.58 -48.02
CA LYS A 1152 -2.42 13.79 -47.49
C LYS A 1152 -2.02 14.77 -48.56
#